data_AF-A0A124JU59-F1
#
_entry.id   AF-A0A124JU59-F1
#
_cell.length_a   1.000
_cell.length_b   1.000
_cell.length_c   1.000
_cell.angle_alpha   90.00
_cell.angle_beta   90.00
_cell.angle_gamma   90.00
#
_symmetry.space_group_name_H-M   'P 1'
#
loop_
_entity.id
_entity.type
_entity.pdbx_description
1 polymer ?
#
loop_
_entity_poly.entity_id
_entity_poly.type
_entity_poly.pdbx_seq_one_letter_code
_entity_poly.pdbx_strand_id
1 'polypeptide(L)'
;MRICPSSRSVSALALVAGLLAPGAAQAAPNDDLVGPLVSETFSAIGASATGSYPGGGLSGASAAQAAATIAYDASRGTYTVTAGGKTQSFAAGDRDATQSSAQLDVYVHASPTVQESLTLTRGATSGRFTYQYVGGGYWQRATTAGGGQGSFDAFVYGMPTATSAVPKTGSASYAIDILGAGTTSNGAAGISGTGSFDVAFDTGKFLLSGNMTPLYNSLLHPVLLQAQGTLASDKSFHAPITVKFDPDTFRGTLDGRFFGPQAQEVGGAWSLTQYVGIGIVNAMVGTFMGRRGSGGSVSTRFNSPTTSFALGGDGYTVTQATNKGSRKSVAGFAVNYAAGTDTFAISRGSRAYSEQFYSRVTTQGSNGMYPGQAQDALLEIDEGDALSYVRGGQWLRYGTDQASNDAFVFGYQTTLVPVTGLAAYDIYLNGAYLDPTDHSGSAGLAGKGTLLADLGAGKYTFSGTAGMTTLGGGYAPLDGTFSGSGKITAAKNQLAGPITFSFDSLGTVTGRAGGHFYGPGAAEVGLAFGAVASKGSLSGTLIGAPSEATAASSRAVAAYGKATTFTSRPVYLELPGGYPGYFQAQTFENPNALTWDPAKQQYSVALDQYAGKSLPITFGPAQASAAASTALYNGYAFTADGRKWTAQVYKQGSSEIKLTYTSFARITTPIVNKPGVVSKDVFYWVPFGSETSATMMPRTGKATYLLAVRGDAVLYSVKREHLAVSGTGTMAANFATQQLTITTNLTGTTDGAEVVKLGKITYGGWIQGAEWGGGATLAGGRSNTVRGYFFGLDAREVGGNFIYSNLVDYAGFAREVAGTGVIVGTRK
;
A
#
# COMPACT_ATOMS: atom_id res chain seq x y z
N MET A 1 -25.86 -55.88 44.06
CA MET A 1 -27.05 -56.68 44.39
C MET A 1 -28.20 -55.67 44.60
N ARG A 2 -28.94 -55.37 43.54
CA ARG A 2 -30.34 -55.81 43.26
C ARG A 2 -31.41 -55.04 44.07
N ILE A 3 -32.29 -54.37 43.30
CA ILE A 3 -33.75 -54.14 43.51
C ILE A 3 -34.21 -52.79 44.11
N CYS A 4 -34.91 -52.02 43.26
CA CYS A 4 -35.92 -50.95 43.51
C CYS A 4 -37.34 -51.60 43.70
N PRO A 5 -38.50 -50.91 43.90
CA PRO A 5 -38.86 -49.61 44.49
C PRO A 5 -40.23 -49.65 45.28
N SER A 6 -40.75 -48.51 45.77
CA SER A 6 -42.20 -48.28 46.03
C SER A 6 -42.50 -46.77 46.05
N SER A 7 -43.11 -46.16 45.02
CA SER A 7 -44.54 -46.07 44.67
C SER A 7 -45.41 -45.25 45.63
N ARG A 8 -45.97 -44.13 45.10
CA ARG A 8 -47.35 -43.69 45.36
C ARG A 8 -47.88 -42.85 44.18
N SER A 9 -49.10 -43.22 43.82
CA SER A 9 -49.90 -42.90 42.63
C SER A 9 -50.89 -41.75 42.89
N VAL A 10 -51.54 -41.24 41.83
CA VAL A 10 -52.96 -40.80 41.67
C VAL A 10 -53.02 -40.01 40.33
N SER A 11 -54.02 -40.04 39.44
CA SER A 11 -55.12 -40.93 39.06
C SER A 11 -55.55 -40.49 37.65
N ALA A 12 -56.02 -41.43 36.83
CA ALA A 12 -56.60 -41.16 35.51
C ALA A 12 -58.11 -40.91 35.60
N LEU A 13 -58.62 -40.00 34.76
CA LEU A 13 -60.01 -39.96 34.32
C LEU A 13 -60.04 -39.64 32.81
N ALA A 14 -60.79 -40.45 32.06
CA ALA A 14 -60.83 -40.51 30.60
C ALA A 14 -61.62 -39.35 29.95
N LEU A 15 -61.25 -38.99 28.71
CA LEU A 15 -62.15 -38.29 27.80
C LEU A 15 -61.93 -38.72 26.33
N VAL A 16 -62.93 -39.46 25.83
CA VAL A 16 -63.49 -39.52 24.47
C VAL A 16 -62.60 -39.08 23.29
N ALA A 17 -62.23 -40.06 22.46
CA ALA A 17 -61.66 -39.84 21.13
C ALA A 17 -62.74 -39.38 20.14
N GLY A 18 -62.73 -38.10 19.79
CA GLY A 18 -63.38 -37.57 18.59
C GLY A 18 -62.38 -37.53 17.44
N LEU A 19 -62.73 -38.17 16.31
CA LEU A 19 -62.02 -38.03 15.04
C LEU A 19 -61.97 -36.54 14.63
N LEU A 20 -60.80 -35.92 14.71
CA LEU A 20 -60.48 -34.69 13.97
C LEU A 20 -59.60 -35.10 12.79
N ALA A 21 -60.00 -34.66 11.59
CA ALA A 21 -59.27 -34.87 10.35
C ALA A 21 -57.79 -34.42 10.48
N PRO A 22 -56.84 -35.07 9.78
CA PRO A 22 -55.46 -34.64 9.80
C PRO A 22 -55.37 -33.21 9.25
N GLY A 23 -54.87 -32.28 10.08
CA GLY A 23 -54.52 -30.94 9.65
C GLY A 23 -53.53 -31.04 8.49
N ALA A 24 -53.84 -30.33 7.39
CA ALA A 24 -52.97 -30.27 6.23
C ALA A 24 -51.54 -29.86 6.68
N ALA A 25 -50.56 -30.67 6.30
CA ALA A 25 -49.15 -30.31 6.49
C ALA A 25 -48.90 -28.95 5.82
N GLN A 26 -48.43 -27.97 6.59
CA GLN A 26 -48.04 -26.67 6.07
C GLN A 26 -46.93 -26.89 5.03
N ALA A 27 -47.16 -26.44 3.79
CA ALA A 27 -46.16 -26.52 2.74
C ALA A 27 -44.88 -25.79 3.18
N ALA A 28 -43.71 -26.30 2.77
CA ALA A 28 -42.44 -25.62 3.01
C ALA A 28 -42.48 -24.21 2.39
N PRO A 29 -41.88 -23.18 3.02
CA PRO A 29 -41.83 -21.82 2.49
C PRO A 29 -41.11 -21.76 1.14
N ASN A 30 -41.30 -20.67 0.41
CA ASN A 30 -40.67 -20.47 -0.89
C ASN A 30 -39.14 -20.38 -0.75
N ASP A 31 -38.42 -21.20 -1.52
CA ASP A 31 -36.95 -21.15 -1.58
C ASP A 31 -36.44 -20.03 -2.51
N ASP A 32 -37.21 -19.72 -3.56
CA ASP A 32 -37.00 -18.59 -4.46
C ASP A 32 -38.33 -17.96 -4.96
N LEU A 33 -38.24 -16.84 -5.68
CA LEU A 33 -39.38 -16.17 -6.31
C LEU A 33 -39.63 -16.66 -7.76
N VAL A 34 -38.98 -17.74 -8.19
CA VAL A 34 -39.02 -18.27 -9.55
C VAL A 34 -39.93 -19.49 -9.62
N GLY A 35 -41.01 -19.39 -10.38
CA GLY A 35 -41.95 -20.50 -10.59
C GLY A 35 -43.20 -20.40 -9.70
N PRO A 36 -43.96 -21.51 -9.54
CA PRO A 36 -45.18 -21.49 -8.75
C PRO A 36 -44.87 -21.26 -7.28
N LEU A 37 -45.32 -20.13 -6.74
CA LEU A 37 -45.16 -19.81 -5.33
C LEU A 37 -46.17 -20.60 -4.48
N VAL A 38 -45.78 -20.94 -3.26
CA VAL A 38 -46.70 -21.41 -2.21
C VAL A 38 -47.22 -20.22 -1.39
N SER A 39 -48.30 -20.44 -0.64
CA SER A 39 -48.85 -19.39 0.22
C SER A 39 -47.84 -18.99 1.31
N GLU A 40 -47.44 -17.72 1.33
CA GLU A 40 -46.43 -17.19 2.25
C GLU A 40 -46.66 -15.69 2.51
N THR A 41 -46.25 -15.23 3.69
CA THR A 41 -46.19 -13.80 4.04
C THR A 41 -44.76 -13.35 4.18
N PHE A 42 -44.35 -12.38 3.37
CA PHE A 42 -43.03 -11.78 3.39
C PHE A 42 -43.01 -10.49 4.20
N SER A 43 -42.03 -10.38 5.11
CA SER A 43 -41.68 -9.09 5.73
C SER A 43 -40.91 -8.25 4.71
N ALA A 44 -41.50 -7.13 4.31
CA ALA A 44 -40.94 -6.26 3.30
C ALA A 44 -40.24 -5.04 3.92
N ILE A 45 -39.24 -4.51 3.23
CA ILE A 45 -38.63 -3.22 3.54
C ILE A 45 -39.30 -2.21 2.61
N GLY A 46 -39.93 -1.18 3.17
CA GLY A 46 -40.74 -0.26 2.38
C GLY A 46 -40.52 1.21 2.71
N ALA A 47 -40.92 2.06 1.79
CA ALA A 47 -40.99 3.50 1.92
C ALA A 47 -42.30 3.99 1.31
N SER A 48 -42.91 5.01 1.91
CA SER A 48 -44.19 5.57 1.49
C SER A 48 -44.05 7.05 1.18
N ALA A 49 -44.61 7.47 0.05
CA ALA A 49 -44.82 8.87 -0.30
C ALA A 49 -46.33 9.17 -0.38
N THR A 50 -46.75 10.32 0.11
CA THR A 50 -48.12 10.81 0.00
C THR A 50 -48.13 12.23 -0.57
N GLY A 51 -49.14 12.56 -1.37
CA GLY A 51 -49.37 13.90 -1.91
C GLY A 51 -50.86 14.28 -1.85
N SER A 52 -51.16 15.53 -1.54
CA SER A 52 -52.52 16.09 -1.53
C SER A 52 -52.70 17.09 -2.67
N TYR A 53 -53.79 16.97 -3.43
CA TYR A 53 -54.02 17.71 -4.68
C TYR A 53 -55.37 18.48 -4.71
N PRO A 54 -55.70 19.30 -3.68
CA PRO A 54 -56.94 20.05 -3.67
C PRO A 54 -57.01 21.01 -4.86
N GLY A 55 -58.04 20.86 -5.69
CA GLY A 55 -58.26 21.73 -6.84
C GLY A 55 -57.28 21.58 -8.01
N GLY A 56 -56.52 20.47 -8.08
CA GLY A 56 -55.66 20.15 -9.22
C GLY A 56 -54.19 20.58 -9.11
N GLY A 57 -53.76 21.03 -7.92
CA GLY A 57 -52.36 21.36 -7.63
C GLY A 57 -51.89 20.76 -6.30
N LEU A 58 -50.61 20.43 -6.20
CA LEU A 58 -50.02 19.86 -4.98
C LEU A 58 -50.02 20.88 -3.82
N SER A 59 -50.69 20.54 -2.72
CA SER A 59 -50.74 21.38 -1.50
C SER A 59 -49.85 20.86 -0.36
N GLY A 60 -49.37 19.62 -0.46
CA GLY A 60 -48.47 19.03 0.53
C GLY A 60 -48.01 17.63 0.12
N ALA A 61 -46.77 17.29 0.47
CA ALA A 61 -46.21 15.97 0.26
C ALA A 61 -45.29 15.55 1.41
N SER A 62 -45.17 14.24 1.62
CA SER A 62 -44.24 13.65 2.58
C SER A 62 -43.71 12.32 2.09
N ALA A 63 -42.47 11.97 2.44
CA ALA A 63 -41.90 10.66 2.24
C ALA A 63 -41.16 10.17 3.49
N ALA A 64 -41.33 8.88 3.82
CA ALA A 64 -40.66 8.25 4.93
C ALA A 64 -40.48 6.74 4.70
N GLN A 65 -39.54 6.13 5.43
CA GLN A 65 -39.50 4.68 5.57
C GLN A 65 -40.78 4.19 6.25
N ALA A 66 -41.34 3.09 5.76
CA ALA A 66 -42.62 2.55 6.21
C ALA A 66 -42.58 1.01 6.20
N ALA A 67 -43.06 0.40 7.29
CA ALA A 67 -43.21 -1.04 7.32
C ALA A 67 -44.19 -1.49 6.23
N ALA A 68 -43.82 -2.56 5.54
CA ALA A 68 -44.66 -3.18 4.52
C ALA A 68 -44.67 -4.71 4.69
N THR A 69 -45.78 -5.33 4.32
CA THR A 69 -45.90 -6.80 4.22
C THR A 69 -46.62 -7.14 2.93
N ILE A 70 -46.17 -8.20 2.28
CA ILE A 70 -46.87 -8.79 1.13
C ILE A 70 -47.12 -10.26 1.41
N ALA A 71 -48.37 -10.70 1.27
CA ALA A 71 -48.77 -12.08 1.43
C ALA A 71 -49.29 -12.61 0.09
N TYR A 72 -48.78 -13.75 -0.35
CA TYR A 72 -49.31 -14.49 -1.47
C TYR A 72 -50.16 -15.65 -0.98
N ASP A 73 -51.34 -15.83 -1.55
CA ASP A 73 -52.19 -17.01 -1.36
C ASP A 73 -52.23 -17.81 -2.67
N ALA A 74 -51.51 -18.93 -2.70
CA ALA A 74 -51.39 -19.78 -3.88
C ALA A 74 -52.72 -20.43 -4.29
N SER A 75 -53.61 -20.71 -3.32
CA SER A 75 -54.91 -21.32 -3.61
C SER A 75 -55.86 -20.37 -4.34
N ARG A 76 -55.66 -19.05 -4.15
CA ARG A 76 -56.49 -17.98 -4.71
C ARG A 76 -55.76 -17.12 -5.75
N GLY A 77 -54.46 -17.36 -5.98
CA GLY A 77 -53.60 -16.51 -6.80
C GLY A 77 -53.70 -15.03 -6.42
N THR A 78 -53.77 -14.73 -5.12
CA THR A 78 -54.07 -13.38 -4.60
C THR A 78 -52.88 -12.83 -3.83
N TYR A 79 -52.53 -11.56 -4.09
CA TYR A 79 -51.56 -10.81 -3.31
C TYR A 79 -52.28 -9.87 -2.35
N THR A 80 -51.97 -9.93 -1.06
CA THR A 80 -52.42 -8.95 -0.07
C THR A 80 -51.24 -8.10 0.37
N VAL A 81 -51.32 -6.80 0.14
CA VAL A 81 -50.29 -5.82 0.50
C VAL A 81 -50.79 -4.99 1.66
N THR A 82 -49.96 -4.84 2.69
CA THR A 82 -50.16 -3.86 3.76
C THR A 82 -48.98 -2.90 3.78
N ALA A 83 -49.22 -1.61 3.56
CA ALA A 83 -48.21 -0.56 3.56
C ALA A 83 -48.87 0.80 3.89
N GLY A 84 -48.12 1.69 4.56
CA GLY A 84 -48.61 3.03 4.88
C GLY A 84 -49.91 3.03 5.71
N GLY A 85 -50.11 2.02 6.58
CA GLY A 85 -51.31 1.85 7.40
C GLY A 85 -52.56 1.37 6.65
N LYS A 86 -52.44 0.99 5.37
CA LYS A 86 -53.53 0.50 4.51
C LYS A 86 -53.30 -0.96 4.15
N THR A 87 -54.38 -1.69 3.86
CA THR A 87 -54.32 -3.08 3.37
C THR A 87 -55.23 -3.25 2.15
N GLN A 88 -54.76 -3.93 1.11
CA GLN A 88 -55.53 -4.26 -0.08
C GLN A 88 -55.14 -5.64 -0.63
N SER A 89 -56.14 -6.37 -1.14
CA SER A 89 -55.94 -7.64 -1.85
C SER A 89 -56.15 -7.45 -3.36
N PHE A 90 -55.24 -8.00 -4.14
CA PHE A 90 -55.23 -8.02 -5.61
C PHE A 90 -55.34 -9.48 -6.06
N ALA A 91 -56.52 -9.84 -6.57
CA ALA A 91 -56.80 -11.17 -7.08
C ALA A 91 -56.23 -11.36 -8.49
N ALA A 92 -56.12 -12.62 -8.93
CA ALA A 92 -55.69 -12.92 -10.30
C ALA A 92 -56.51 -12.21 -11.39
N GLY A 93 -57.80 -11.94 -11.11
CA GLY A 93 -58.68 -11.20 -12.01
C GLY A 93 -58.39 -9.69 -12.10
N ASP A 94 -57.69 -9.11 -11.12
CA ASP A 94 -57.27 -7.70 -11.16
C ASP A 94 -56.04 -7.49 -12.07
N ARG A 95 -55.42 -8.57 -12.57
CA ARG A 95 -54.21 -8.48 -13.40
C ARG A 95 -54.51 -7.83 -14.75
N ASP A 96 -53.92 -6.67 -15.00
CA ASP A 96 -53.99 -5.97 -16.26
C ASP A 96 -52.95 -6.54 -17.24
N ALA A 97 -53.43 -7.26 -18.26
CA ALA A 97 -52.57 -7.88 -19.26
C ALA A 97 -51.86 -6.86 -20.18
N THR A 98 -52.39 -5.64 -20.31
CA THR A 98 -51.83 -4.59 -21.18
C THR A 98 -50.68 -3.84 -20.52
N GLN A 99 -50.75 -3.69 -19.19
CA GLN A 99 -49.70 -3.04 -18.39
C GLN A 99 -48.64 -4.03 -17.89
N SER A 100 -48.99 -5.31 -17.80
CA SER A 100 -48.04 -6.36 -17.45
C SER A 100 -47.10 -6.70 -18.61
N SER A 101 -45.88 -7.13 -18.28
CA SER A 101 -44.83 -7.47 -19.24
C SER A 101 -44.12 -8.77 -18.87
N ALA A 102 -43.03 -9.09 -19.58
CA ALA A 102 -42.16 -10.21 -19.20
C ALA A 102 -41.43 -9.95 -17.86
N GLN A 103 -41.25 -8.69 -17.47
CA GLN A 103 -40.51 -8.28 -16.27
C GLN A 103 -41.41 -7.85 -15.10
N LEU A 104 -42.66 -7.46 -15.38
CA LEU A 104 -43.56 -6.87 -14.39
C LEU A 104 -44.96 -7.51 -14.47
N ASP A 105 -45.59 -7.71 -13.32
CA ASP A 105 -47.02 -7.95 -13.20
C ASP A 105 -47.70 -6.71 -12.63
N VAL A 106 -48.74 -6.24 -13.31
CA VAL A 106 -49.53 -5.08 -12.90
C VAL A 106 -50.95 -5.53 -12.61
N TYR A 107 -51.42 -5.24 -11.40
CA TYR A 107 -52.79 -5.46 -10.97
C TYR A 107 -53.47 -4.10 -10.80
N VAL A 108 -54.67 -3.94 -11.34
CA VAL A 108 -55.44 -2.70 -11.23
C VAL A 108 -56.74 -3.02 -10.52
N HIS A 109 -56.97 -2.34 -9.40
CA HIS A 109 -58.20 -2.44 -8.64
C HIS A 109 -58.82 -1.05 -8.53
N ALA A 110 -60.02 -0.88 -9.07
CA ALA A 110 -60.68 0.42 -9.14
C ALA A 110 -62.11 0.36 -8.63
N SER A 111 -62.49 1.42 -7.91
CA SER A 111 -63.85 1.77 -7.52
C SER A 111 -64.14 3.21 -7.97
N PRO A 112 -65.39 3.70 -7.93
CA PRO A 112 -65.73 5.06 -8.37
C PRO A 112 -64.93 6.19 -7.69
N THR A 113 -64.39 5.96 -6.49
CA THR A 113 -63.70 6.98 -5.68
C THR A 113 -62.24 6.65 -5.38
N VAL A 114 -61.76 5.45 -5.73
CA VAL A 114 -60.40 4.96 -5.45
C VAL A 114 -59.89 4.22 -6.66
N GLN A 115 -58.72 4.61 -7.16
CA GLN A 115 -57.97 3.87 -8.17
C GLN A 115 -56.68 3.35 -7.54
N GLU A 116 -56.41 2.07 -7.67
CA GLU A 116 -55.22 1.42 -7.12
C GLU A 116 -54.53 0.57 -8.18
N SER A 117 -53.21 0.58 -8.16
CA SER A 117 -52.40 -0.34 -8.95
C SER A 117 -51.31 -0.95 -8.08
N LEU A 118 -51.07 -2.23 -8.25
CA LEU A 118 -49.93 -2.94 -7.68
C LEU A 118 -49.05 -3.45 -8.82
N THR A 119 -47.82 -2.95 -8.87
CA THR A 119 -46.80 -3.44 -9.80
C THR A 119 -45.79 -4.27 -9.03
N LEU A 120 -45.58 -5.51 -9.45
CA LEU A 120 -44.58 -6.44 -8.89
C LEU A 120 -43.56 -6.82 -9.95
N THR A 121 -42.28 -6.87 -9.58
CA THR A 121 -41.26 -7.45 -10.45
C THR A 121 -41.39 -8.98 -10.48
N ARG A 122 -41.17 -9.57 -11.65
CA ARG A 122 -41.18 -11.02 -11.80
C ARG A 122 -39.85 -11.65 -11.38
N GLY A 123 -39.95 -12.79 -10.70
CA GLY A 123 -38.79 -13.61 -10.41
C GLY A 123 -38.22 -14.23 -11.68
N ALA A 124 -36.92 -14.07 -11.91
CA ALA A 124 -36.20 -14.76 -12.98
C ALA A 124 -34.68 -14.71 -12.75
N THR A 125 -33.94 -15.53 -13.50
CA THR A 125 -32.49 -15.70 -13.35
C THR A 125 -31.67 -14.78 -14.27
N SER A 126 -32.29 -14.08 -15.22
CA SER A 126 -31.61 -13.16 -16.14
C SER A 126 -32.55 -12.08 -16.68
N GLY A 127 -31.99 -10.95 -17.10
CA GLY A 127 -32.73 -9.74 -17.52
C GLY A 127 -32.66 -8.59 -16.51
N ARG A 128 -33.19 -7.42 -16.88
CA ARG A 128 -33.36 -6.28 -15.95
C ARG A 128 -34.62 -6.48 -15.11
N PHE A 129 -34.57 -6.09 -13.85
CA PHE A 129 -35.67 -6.25 -12.87
C PHE A 129 -36.11 -7.69 -12.62
N THR A 130 -35.32 -8.67 -13.04
CA THR A 130 -35.59 -10.08 -12.84
C THR A 130 -34.56 -10.65 -11.89
N TYR A 131 -34.99 -10.88 -10.65
CA TYR A 131 -34.17 -11.35 -9.54
C TYR A 131 -34.73 -12.67 -9.01
N GLN A 132 -33.87 -13.54 -8.47
CA GLN A 132 -34.31 -14.86 -8.03
C GLN A 132 -34.85 -14.82 -6.60
N TYR A 133 -34.23 -14.04 -5.71
CA TYR A 133 -34.48 -14.07 -4.28
C TYR A 133 -35.10 -12.80 -3.72
N VAL A 134 -35.04 -11.68 -4.44
CA VAL A 134 -35.65 -10.41 -4.06
C VAL A 134 -36.65 -9.95 -5.13
N GLY A 135 -37.78 -9.38 -4.72
CA GLY A 135 -38.78 -8.78 -5.60
C GLY A 135 -39.07 -7.35 -5.15
N GLY A 136 -39.36 -6.47 -6.11
CA GLY A 136 -39.78 -5.09 -5.88
C GLY A 136 -41.28 -4.95 -6.12
N GLY A 137 -41.95 -4.21 -5.24
CA GLY A 137 -43.36 -3.90 -5.33
C GLY A 137 -43.63 -2.40 -5.22
N TYR A 138 -44.62 -1.95 -5.98
CA TYR A 138 -45.09 -0.56 -6.00
C TYR A 138 -46.61 -0.56 -5.91
N TRP A 139 -47.15 -0.09 -4.80
CA TRP A 139 -48.58 0.10 -4.64
C TRP A 139 -48.90 1.59 -4.77
N GLN A 140 -49.64 1.93 -5.83
CA GLN A 140 -50.15 3.27 -6.06
C GLN A 140 -51.62 3.30 -5.69
N ARG A 141 -52.03 4.38 -5.02
CA ARG A 141 -53.44 4.62 -4.69
C ARG A 141 -53.76 6.09 -4.91
N ALA A 142 -54.79 6.37 -5.69
CA ALA A 142 -55.37 7.69 -5.87
C ALA A 142 -56.82 7.68 -5.38
N THR A 143 -57.19 8.68 -4.59
CA THR A 143 -58.56 8.85 -4.08
C THR A 143 -59.08 10.22 -4.47
N THR A 144 -60.32 10.27 -4.97
CA THR A 144 -61.00 11.53 -5.31
C THR A 144 -61.84 12.07 -4.15
N ALA A 145 -62.07 11.26 -3.11
CA ALA A 145 -62.74 11.68 -1.88
C ALA A 145 -61.87 12.70 -1.10
N GLY A 146 -62.47 13.81 -0.66
CA GLY A 146 -61.79 14.80 0.20
C GLY A 146 -60.80 15.74 -0.48
N GLY A 147 -60.89 15.91 -1.81
CA GLY A 147 -60.08 16.90 -2.55
C GLY A 147 -58.86 16.33 -3.28
N GLY A 148 -58.79 15.03 -3.54
CA GLY A 148 -57.69 14.43 -4.31
C GLY A 148 -56.48 14.10 -3.42
N GLN A 149 -56.24 12.83 -3.15
CA GLN A 149 -55.05 12.35 -2.45
C GLN A 149 -54.40 11.20 -3.22
N GLY A 150 -53.08 11.20 -3.29
CA GLY A 150 -52.29 10.14 -3.89
C GLY A 150 -51.28 9.58 -2.90
N SER A 151 -51.04 8.27 -2.94
CA SER A 151 -49.94 7.62 -2.23
C SER A 151 -49.20 6.64 -3.14
N PHE A 152 -47.91 6.52 -2.91
CA PHE A 152 -47.03 5.58 -3.58
C PHE A 152 -46.19 4.86 -2.52
N ASP A 153 -46.40 3.56 -2.39
CA ASP A 153 -45.71 2.69 -1.43
C ASP A 153 -44.76 1.78 -2.21
N ALA A 154 -43.46 1.99 -2.03
CA ALA A 154 -42.40 1.20 -2.66
C ALA A 154 -41.83 0.22 -1.64
N PHE A 155 -41.65 -1.05 -2.00
CA PHE A 155 -41.10 -2.04 -1.08
C PHE A 155 -40.32 -3.15 -1.79
N VAL A 156 -39.38 -3.77 -1.07
CA VAL A 156 -38.71 -5.01 -1.49
C VAL A 156 -39.10 -6.16 -0.55
N TYR A 157 -39.31 -7.33 -1.12
CA TYR A 157 -39.70 -8.56 -0.42
C TYR A 157 -38.92 -9.76 -0.99
N GLY A 158 -38.99 -10.92 -0.33
CA GLY A 158 -38.30 -12.14 -0.77
C GLY A 158 -37.66 -12.88 0.39
N MET A 159 -36.59 -13.63 0.13
CA MET A 159 -35.94 -14.53 1.10
C MET A 159 -34.65 -13.90 1.63
N PRO A 160 -34.64 -13.32 2.84
CA PRO A 160 -33.45 -12.71 3.41
C PRO A 160 -32.32 -13.73 3.58
N THR A 161 -31.09 -13.33 3.31
CA THR A 161 -29.92 -14.15 3.66
C THR A 161 -29.83 -14.26 5.18
N ALA A 162 -29.68 -15.49 5.68
CA ALA A 162 -29.43 -15.70 7.10
C ALA A 162 -28.17 -14.93 7.55
N THR A 163 -28.21 -14.27 8.70
CA THR A 163 -27.08 -13.47 9.24
C THR A 163 -25.77 -14.26 9.28
N SER A 164 -25.82 -15.57 9.54
CA SER A 164 -24.65 -16.46 9.55
C SER A 164 -24.10 -16.80 8.17
N ALA A 165 -24.90 -16.63 7.12
CA ALA A 165 -24.55 -16.93 5.72
C ALA A 165 -24.06 -15.70 4.94
N VAL A 166 -24.25 -14.48 5.47
CA VAL A 166 -23.61 -13.28 4.94
C VAL A 166 -22.08 -13.39 5.14
N PRO A 167 -21.26 -13.12 4.12
CA PRO A 167 -19.80 -13.16 4.26
C PRO A 167 -19.29 -12.27 5.40
N LYS A 168 -18.25 -12.71 6.10
CA LYS A 168 -17.62 -11.97 7.22
C LYS A 168 -16.35 -11.23 6.82
N THR A 169 -15.82 -11.51 5.63
CA THR A 169 -14.54 -10.99 5.14
C THR A 169 -14.60 -10.80 3.62
N GLY A 170 -13.72 -9.95 3.08
CA GLY A 170 -13.68 -9.65 1.64
C GLY A 170 -14.70 -8.59 1.24
N SER A 171 -14.89 -8.43 -0.07
CA SER A 171 -15.84 -7.46 -0.64
C SER A 171 -16.75 -8.08 -1.69
N ALA A 172 -17.87 -7.42 -1.97
CA ALA A 172 -18.76 -7.75 -3.08
C ALA A 172 -19.31 -6.48 -3.73
N SER A 173 -19.57 -6.59 -5.03
CA SER A 173 -20.25 -5.56 -5.83
C SER A 173 -21.51 -6.16 -6.46
N TYR A 174 -22.60 -5.41 -6.37
CA TYR A 174 -23.90 -5.75 -6.92
C TYR A 174 -24.26 -4.69 -7.95
N ALA A 175 -24.51 -5.09 -9.19
CA ALA A 175 -25.16 -4.20 -10.14
C ALA A 175 -26.61 -4.03 -9.69
N ILE A 176 -27.03 -2.80 -9.45
CA ILE A 176 -28.38 -2.48 -8.98
C ILE A 176 -29.19 -1.81 -10.08
N ASP A 177 -30.48 -2.13 -10.15
CA ASP A 177 -31.47 -1.30 -10.80
C ASP A 177 -32.21 -0.48 -9.73
N ILE A 178 -32.54 0.76 -10.08
CA ILE A 178 -33.25 1.71 -9.22
C ILE A 178 -34.60 2.00 -9.86
N LEU A 179 -35.66 1.98 -9.06
CA LEU A 179 -37.02 2.29 -9.48
C LEU A 179 -37.70 3.09 -8.38
N GLY A 180 -38.54 4.04 -8.74
CA GLY A 180 -39.28 4.80 -7.76
C GLY A 180 -40.32 5.71 -8.38
N ALA A 181 -40.89 6.57 -7.56
CA ALA A 181 -41.73 7.67 -8.03
C ALA A 181 -41.58 8.89 -7.12
N GLY A 182 -41.84 10.06 -7.70
CA GLY A 182 -41.88 11.35 -7.01
C GLY A 182 -43.23 12.03 -7.16
N THR A 183 -43.65 12.81 -6.16
CA THR A 183 -44.83 13.68 -6.22
C THR A 183 -44.49 14.96 -6.98
N THR A 184 -45.24 15.26 -8.04
CA THR A 184 -45.13 16.49 -8.83
C THR A 184 -46.29 17.43 -8.56
N SER A 185 -46.32 18.61 -9.18
CA SER A 185 -47.43 19.56 -9.04
C SER A 185 -48.78 19.04 -9.54
N ASN A 186 -48.77 18.05 -10.44
CA ASN A 186 -49.96 17.53 -11.14
C ASN A 186 -50.16 16.01 -11.00
N GLY A 187 -49.41 15.33 -10.14
CA GLY A 187 -49.54 13.89 -9.93
C GLY A 187 -48.25 13.21 -9.48
N ALA A 188 -48.00 12.01 -9.96
CA ALA A 188 -46.76 11.27 -9.68
C ALA A 188 -45.93 11.08 -10.96
N ALA A 189 -44.61 11.11 -10.80
CA ALA A 189 -43.64 10.87 -11.86
C ALA A 189 -42.83 9.61 -11.55
N GLY A 190 -42.71 8.71 -12.53
CA GLY A 190 -41.84 7.54 -12.40
C GLY A 190 -40.36 7.94 -12.37
N ILE A 191 -39.55 7.14 -11.67
CA ILE A 191 -38.11 7.26 -11.61
C ILE A 191 -37.53 5.90 -11.98
N SER A 192 -36.53 5.89 -12.85
CA SER A 192 -35.79 4.68 -13.19
C SER A 192 -34.29 4.96 -13.17
N GLY A 193 -33.47 3.94 -12.94
CA GLY A 193 -32.04 4.13 -12.81
C GLY A 193 -31.27 2.83 -12.74
N THR A 194 -29.95 2.96 -12.74
CA THR A 194 -29.00 1.86 -12.55
C THR A 194 -27.82 2.34 -11.71
N GLY A 195 -27.11 1.41 -11.08
CA GLY A 195 -25.97 1.74 -10.24
C GLY A 195 -25.19 0.53 -9.74
N SER A 196 -24.38 0.76 -8.71
CA SER A 196 -23.74 -0.28 -7.92
C SER A 196 -24.10 -0.16 -6.43
N PHE A 197 -24.11 -1.31 -5.77
CA PHE A 197 -23.99 -1.43 -4.32
C PHE A 197 -22.72 -2.22 -4.02
N ASP A 198 -21.78 -1.58 -3.33
CA ASP A 198 -20.46 -2.11 -3.02
C ASP A 198 -20.32 -2.25 -1.51
N VAL A 199 -19.87 -3.42 -1.05
CA VAL A 199 -19.76 -3.73 0.39
C VAL A 199 -18.42 -4.39 0.71
N ALA A 200 -17.81 -3.96 1.81
CA ALA A 200 -16.64 -4.57 2.41
C ALA A 200 -17.06 -5.27 3.72
N PHE A 201 -17.11 -6.60 3.72
CA PHE A 201 -17.67 -7.41 4.80
C PHE A 201 -16.80 -7.44 6.07
N ASP A 202 -15.49 -7.24 5.90
CA ASP A 202 -14.51 -7.16 6.97
C ASP A 202 -14.69 -5.90 7.83
N THR A 203 -15.00 -4.76 7.20
CA THR A 203 -15.27 -3.49 7.89
C THR A 203 -16.76 -3.24 8.11
N GLY A 204 -17.62 -4.00 7.44
CA GLY A 204 -19.06 -3.79 7.39
C GLY A 204 -19.46 -2.49 6.70
N LYS A 205 -18.59 -1.84 5.93
CA LYS A 205 -18.93 -0.58 5.24
C LYS A 205 -19.55 -0.88 3.88
N PHE A 206 -20.47 -0.02 3.45
CA PHE A 206 -21.03 -0.08 2.09
C PHE A 206 -21.15 1.30 1.46
N LEU A 207 -21.19 1.31 0.13
CA LEU A 207 -21.56 2.44 -0.73
C LEU A 207 -22.66 1.97 -1.69
N LEU A 208 -23.68 2.78 -1.85
CA LEU A 208 -24.63 2.75 -2.95
C LEU A 208 -24.36 3.96 -3.83
N SER A 209 -24.23 3.74 -5.13
CA SER A 209 -24.10 4.81 -6.13
C SER A 209 -24.91 4.45 -7.36
N GLY A 210 -25.75 5.35 -7.86
CA GLY A 210 -26.51 5.10 -9.08
C GLY A 210 -27.03 6.37 -9.73
N ASN A 211 -27.39 6.28 -11.00
CA ASN A 211 -28.01 7.37 -11.75
C ASN A 211 -29.52 7.16 -11.77
N MET A 212 -30.27 8.16 -11.34
CA MET A 212 -31.72 8.25 -11.39
C MET A 212 -32.13 9.17 -12.53
N THR A 213 -32.99 8.69 -13.41
CA THR A 213 -33.63 9.46 -14.47
C THR A 213 -35.12 9.61 -14.12
N PRO A 214 -35.57 10.79 -13.68
CA PRO A 214 -36.99 11.05 -13.53
C PRO A 214 -37.66 11.06 -14.91
N LEU A 215 -38.82 10.42 -15.03
CA LEU A 215 -39.61 10.32 -16.26
C LEU A 215 -40.54 11.54 -16.46
N TYR A 216 -40.20 12.68 -15.86
CA TYR A 216 -41.03 13.89 -15.84
C TYR A 216 -40.30 15.07 -16.46
N ASN A 217 -40.80 15.50 -17.62
CA ASN A 217 -40.32 16.59 -18.48
C ASN A 217 -38.82 16.51 -18.84
N SER A 218 -38.44 17.06 -19.99
CA SER A 218 -37.07 17.04 -20.49
C SER A 218 -36.13 18.03 -19.78
N LEU A 219 -36.52 18.59 -18.63
CA LEU A 219 -35.77 19.63 -17.91
C LEU A 219 -34.96 19.08 -16.72
N LEU A 220 -35.15 17.81 -16.35
CA LEU A 220 -34.42 17.17 -15.26
C LEU A 220 -33.33 16.23 -15.82
N HIS A 221 -32.06 16.55 -15.52
CA HIS A 221 -30.90 15.75 -15.89
C HIS A 221 -30.82 14.45 -15.08
N PRO A 222 -30.12 13.40 -15.55
CA PRO A 222 -29.77 12.25 -14.72
C PRO A 222 -29.14 12.72 -13.42
N VAL A 223 -29.64 12.21 -12.29
CA VAL A 223 -29.23 12.64 -10.97
C VAL A 223 -28.59 11.49 -10.22
N LEU A 224 -27.46 11.78 -9.58
CA LEU A 224 -26.73 10.80 -8.81
C LEU A 224 -27.41 10.54 -7.45
N LEU A 225 -27.81 9.29 -7.24
CA LEU A 225 -28.14 8.72 -5.94
C LEU A 225 -26.87 8.21 -5.28
N GLN A 226 -26.52 8.75 -4.12
CA GLN A 226 -25.40 8.26 -3.31
C GLN A 226 -25.81 8.06 -1.86
N ALA A 227 -25.37 6.95 -1.30
CA ALA A 227 -25.54 6.66 0.11
C ALA A 227 -24.44 5.76 0.63
N GLN A 228 -24.04 5.95 1.87
CA GLN A 228 -23.01 5.15 2.52
C GLN A 228 -23.36 4.90 3.97
N GLY A 229 -22.94 3.74 4.48
CA GLY A 229 -23.22 3.37 5.86
C GLY A 229 -22.45 2.15 6.31
N THR A 230 -22.91 1.58 7.41
CA THR A 230 -22.38 0.33 7.95
C THR A 230 -23.48 -0.71 8.06
N LEU A 231 -23.13 -1.98 7.84
CA LEU A 231 -23.98 -3.12 8.13
C LEU A 231 -24.25 -3.17 9.63
N ALA A 232 -25.51 -3.35 10.00
CA ALA A 232 -25.93 -3.62 11.36
C ALA A 232 -25.53 -5.05 11.78
N SER A 233 -25.72 -5.36 13.06
CA SER A 233 -25.36 -6.67 13.63
C SER A 233 -26.11 -7.84 12.99
N ASP A 234 -27.36 -7.61 12.55
CA ASP A 234 -28.20 -8.57 11.84
C ASP A 234 -27.90 -8.63 10.32
N LYS A 235 -26.93 -7.83 9.85
CA LYS A 235 -26.55 -7.65 8.43
C LYS A 235 -27.59 -6.96 7.56
N SER A 236 -28.58 -6.30 8.17
CA SER A 236 -29.31 -5.22 7.51
C SER A 236 -28.42 -3.99 7.36
N PHE A 237 -28.85 -3.01 6.57
CA PHE A 237 -28.15 -1.74 6.47
C PHE A 237 -29.11 -0.56 6.39
N HIS A 238 -28.68 0.55 6.97
CA HIS A 238 -29.37 1.83 6.98
C HIS A 238 -28.37 2.92 6.62
N ALA A 239 -28.78 3.89 5.79
CA ALA A 239 -27.95 5.05 5.52
C ALA A 239 -28.79 6.31 5.23
N PRO A 240 -28.32 7.49 5.70
CA PRO A 240 -28.84 8.74 5.18
C PRO A 240 -28.46 8.91 3.70
N ILE A 241 -29.36 9.53 2.94
CA ILE A 241 -29.19 9.85 1.52
C ILE A 241 -29.30 11.36 1.35
N THR A 242 -28.45 11.92 0.50
CA THR A 242 -28.65 13.26 -0.06
C THR A 242 -28.56 13.19 -1.57
N VAL A 243 -29.54 13.77 -2.25
CA VAL A 243 -29.61 13.81 -3.71
C VAL A 243 -29.76 15.25 -4.15
N LYS A 244 -28.99 15.69 -5.15
CA LYS A 244 -29.05 17.05 -5.68
C LYS A 244 -29.58 17.05 -7.11
N PHE A 245 -30.77 17.57 -7.29
CA PHE A 245 -31.28 18.07 -8.57
C PHE A 245 -30.88 19.55 -8.64
N ASP A 246 -30.48 20.08 -9.78
CA ASP A 246 -30.28 21.53 -9.87
C ASP A 246 -31.64 22.18 -10.20
N PRO A 247 -32.23 23.04 -9.33
CA PRO A 247 -31.69 23.64 -8.09
C PRO A 247 -32.11 22.94 -6.76
N ASP A 248 -32.90 21.87 -6.83
CA ASP A 248 -33.49 21.20 -5.66
C ASP A 248 -32.58 20.16 -4.95
N THR A 249 -32.30 20.33 -3.66
CA THR A 249 -31.66 19.31 -2.82
C THR A 249 -32.69 18.50 -2.05
N PHE A 250 -32.54 17.18 -2.03
CA PHE A 250 -33.36 16.23 -1.30
C PHE A 250 -32.55 15.50 -0.23
N ARG A 251 -33.21 15.16 0.87
CA ARG A 251 -32.63 14.34 1.94
C ARG A 251 -33.58 13.23 2.35
N GLY A 252 -33.01 12.15 2.83
CA GLY A 252 -33.77 11.12 3.51
C GLY A 252 -32.90 9.93 3.85
N THR A 253 -33.43 8.73 3.69
CA THR A 253 -32.83 7.50 4.22
C THR A 253 -33.10 6.32 3.31
N LEU A 254 -32.19 5.34 3.31
CA LEU A 254 -32.45 3.99 2.78
C LEU A 254 -32.36 2.96 3.89
N ASP A 255 -33.14 1.89 3.72
CA ASP A 255 -33.08 0.65 4.47
C ASP A 255 -32.95 -0.52 3.49
N GLY A 256 -32.16 -1.53 3.84
CA GLY A 256 -32.02 -2.71 2.99
C GLY A 256 -31.39 -3.93 3.66
N ARG A 257 -31.31 -5.01 2.90
CA ARG A 257 -30.72 -6.30 3.31
C ARG A 257 -30.21 -7.11 2.12
N PHE A 258 -29.50 -8.19 2.43
CA PHE A 258 -29.09 -9.21 1.46
C PHE A 258 -30.17 -10.30 1.32
N PHE A 259 -30.27 -10.89 0.12
CA PHE A 259 -31.24 -11.91 -0.23
C PHE A 259 -30.56 -13.14 -0.85
N GLY A 260 -31.17 -14.30 -0.62
CA GLY A 260 -30.70 -15.61 -1.08
C GLY A 260 -29.75 -16.32 -0.13
N PRO A 261 -29.48 -17.63 -0.33
CA PRO A 261 -28.71 -18.46 0.61
C PRO A 261 -27.28 -18.01 0.92
N GLN A 262 -26.66 -17.20 0.05
CA GLN A 262 -25.26 -16.77 0.14
C GLN A 262 -25.08 -15.27 -0.18
N ALA A 263 -26.11 -14.45 0.09
CA ALA A 263 -26.13 -13.03 -0.29
C ALA A 263 -25.89 -12.82 -1.79
N GLN A 264 -26.56 -13.62 -2.63
CA GLN A 264 -26.46 -13.50 -4.09
C GLN A 264 -27.10 -12.22 -4.60
N GLU A 265 -28.06 -11.67 -3.87
CA GLU A 265 -28.81 -10.47 -4.25
C GLU A 265 -28.87 -9.48 -3.08
N VAL A 266 -29.14 -8.22 -3.41
CA VAL A 266 -29.31 -7.11 -2.46
C VAL A 266 -30.59 -6.36 -2.81
N GLY A 267 -31.28 -5.83 -1.80
CA GLY A 267 -32.43 -4.97 -2.03
C GLY A 267 -32.70 -4.03 -0.87
N GLY A 268 -33.30 -2.89 -1.18
CA GLY A 268 -33.71 -1.91 -0.20
C GLY A 268 -34.73 -0.91 -0.72
N ALA A 269 -35.32 -0.16 0.21
CA ALA A 269 -36.23 0.96 -0.07
C ALA A 269 -35.59 2.28 0.36
N TRP A 270 -35.85 3.35 -0.37
CA TRP A 270 -35.35 4.68 -0.07
C TRP A 270 -36.49 5.69 -0.06
N SER A 271 -36.34 6.72 0.77
CA SER A 271 -37.26 7.86 0.88
C SER A 271 -36.49 9.16 0.84
N LEU A 272 -37.00 10.15 0.11
CA LEU A 272 -36.41 11.46 -0.08
C LEU A 272 -37.50 12.53 0.04
N THR A 273 -37.26 13.56 0.84
CA THR A 273 -38.10 14.75 0.90
C THR A 273 -37.28 15.96 0.50
N GLN A 274 -37.90 16.91 -0.18
CA GLN A 274 -37.24 18.15 -0.57
C GLN A 274 -36.74 18.89 0.66
N TYR A 275 -35.47 19.26 0.63
CA TYR A 275 -34.79 19.97 1.70
C TYR A 275 -34.64 21.47 1.35
N VAL A 276 -34.30 21.78 0.10
CA VAL A 276 -34.20 23.14 -0.46
C VAL A 276 -34.56 23.08 -1.94
N GLY A 277 -35.35 24.01 -2.49
CA GLY A 277 -35.67 24.00 -3.92
C GLY A 277 -36.87 24.87 -4.33
N ILE A 278 -37.17 24.88 -5.63
CA ILE A 278 -38.31 25.60 -6.25
C ILE A 278 -39.61 24.79 -6.29
N GLY A 279 -39.60 23.58 -5.76
CA GLY A 279 -40.83 22.80 -5.45
C GLY A 279 -41.39 21.97 -6.60
N ILE A 280 -40.59 21.61 -7.60
CA ILE A 280 -41.05 20.82 -8.76
C ILE A 280 -41.38 19.38 -8.35
N VAL A 281 -40.57 18.79 -7.47
CA VAL A 281 -40.82 17.50 -6.81
C VAL A 281 -40.65 17.69 -5.31
N ASN A 282 -41.57 17.17 -4.50
CA ASN A 282 -41.61 17.44 -3.06
C ASN A 282 -41.25 16.21 -2.20
N ALA A 283 -41.68 15.02 -2.62
CA ALA A 283 -41.41 13.75 -1.97
C ALA A 283 -41.14 12.68 -3.01
N MET A 284 -40.19 11.78 -2.75
CA MET A 284 -39.88 10.63 -3.59
C MET A 284 -39.65 9.40 -2.74
N VAL A 285 -40.05 8.25 -3.24
CA VAL A 285 -39.67 6.96 -2.68
C VAL A 285 -39.40 5.97 -3.80
N GLY A 286 -38.67 4.92 -3.48
CA GLY A 286 -38.43 3.86 -4.42
C GLY A 286 -37.69 2.70 -3.81
N THR A 287 -37.29 1.77 -4.67
CA THR A 287 -36.45 0.64 -4.31
C THR A 287 -35.15 0.66 -5.11
N PHE A 288 -34.19 -0.10 -4.63
CA PHE A 288 -33.12 -0.61 -5.45
C PHE A 288 -33.02 -2.12 -5.22
N MET A 289 -32.67 -2.85 -6.26
CA MET A 289 -32.42 -4.29 -6.20
C MET A 289 -31.21 -4.61 -7.06
N GLY A 290 -30.42 -5.59 -6.68
CA GLY A 290 -29.24 -5.94 -7.46
C GLY A 290 -28.80 -7.37 -7.28
N ARG A 291 -28.05 -7.84 -8.26
CA ARG A 291 -27.45 -9.17 -8.27
C ARG A 291 -25.95 -9.05 -8.18
N ARG A 292 -25.35 -9.96 -7.41
CA ARG A 292 -23.90 -10.12 -7.35
C ARG A 292 -23.41 -10.54 -8.73
N GLY A 293 -22.45 -9.81 -9.29
CA GLY A 293 -21.91 -10.12 -10.61
C GLY A 293 -21.32 -11.55 -10.66
N SER A 294 -21.57 -12.29 -11.74
CA SER A 294 -20.89 -13.55 -12.03
C SER A 294 -19.43 -13.27 -12.37
N GLY A 295 -18.56 -13.23 -11.35
CA GLY A 295 -17.14 -12.95 -11.56
C GLY A 295 -16.82 -11.47 -11.70
N GLY A 296 -17.32 -10.63 -10.78
CA GLY A 296 -16.57 -9.42 -10.45
C GLY A 296 -15.26 -9.88 -9.80
N SER A 297 -14.22 -10.10 -10.62
CA SER A 297 -12.84 -10.21 -10.13
C SER A 297 -12.71 -9.14 -9.06
N VAL A 298 -12.41 -9.53 -7.82
CA VAL A 298 -11.80 -8.61 -6.87
C VAL A 298 -10.65 -8.05 -7.67
N SER A 299 -10.77 -6.80 -8.14
CA SER A 299 -9.71 -6.23 -8.94
C SER A 299 -8.49 -6.38 -8.06
N THR A 300 -7.52 -7.19 -8.46
CA THR A 300 -6.38 -7.46 -7.58
C THR A 300 -5.32 -6.39 -7.80
N ARG A 301 -5.53 -5.48 -8.76
CA ARG A 301 -4.58 -4.46 -9.19
C ARG A 301 -5.29 -3.23 -9.76
N PHE A 302 -4.67 -2.06 -9.66
CA PHE A 302 -5.16 -0.78 -10.18
C PHE A 302 -4.81 -0.52 -11.66
N ASN A 303 -4.07 -1.41 -12.33
CA ASN A 303 -3.66 -1.19 -13.72
C ASN A 303 -4.85 -1.45 -14.67
N SER A 304 -5.56 -0.36 -15.01
CA SER A 304 -6.82 -0.31 -15.76
C SER A 304 -7.98 -0.97 -15.01
N PRO A 305 -8.59 -0.26 -14.04
CA PRO A 305 -9.79 -0.76 -13.37
C PRO A 305 -10.95 -0.78 -14.39
N THR A 306 -11.12 -1.91 -15.08
CA THR A 306 -12.30 -2.17 -15.92
C THR A 306 -13.56 -2.42 -15.09
N THR A 307 -13.43 -2.40 -13.76
CA THR A 307 -14.48 -2.69 -12.79
C THR A 307 -14.46 -1.67 -11.66
N SER A 308 -15.64 -1.26 -11.20
CA SER A 308 -15.80 -0.41 -10.02
C SER A 308 -15.27 -1.10 -8.77
N PHE A 309 -14.75 -0.33 -7.82
CA PHE A 309 -14.28 -0.87 -6.54
C PHE A 309 -14.61 0.06 -5.37
N ALA A 310 -14.67 -0.50 -4.17
CA ALA A 310 -14.76 0.20 -2.90
C ALA A 310 -13.64 -0.30 -1.98
N LEU A 311 -12.77 0.60 -1.53
CA LEU A 311 -11.61 0.28 -0.70
C LEU A 311 -11.58 1.14 0.57
N GLY A 312 -11.27 0.50 1.69
CA GLY A 312 -10.90 1.20 2.92
C GLY A 312 -9.49 1.78 2.81
N GLY A 313 -9.28 2.97 3.36
CA GLY A 313 -7.97 3.60 3.43
C GLY A 313 -7.63 4.07 4.84
N ASP A 314 -6.34 4.02 5.16
CA ASP A 314 -5.77 4.65 6.34
C ASP A 314 -5.35 6.07 6.01
N GLY A 315 -5.63 7.02 6.88
CA GLY A 315 -5.18 8.38 6.66
C GLY A 315 -5.06 9.26 7.89
N TYR A 316 -4.42 10.39 7.66
CA TYR A 316 -4.21 11.45 8.63
C TYR A 316 -4.75 12.75 8.07
N THR A 317 -5.42 13.49 8.94
CA THR A 317 -5.78 14.87 8.69
C THR A 317 -4.89 15.76 9.53
N VAL A 318 -4.36 16.80 8.90
CA VAL A 318 -3.76 17.92 9.61
C VAL A 318 -4.50 19.20 9.26
N THR A 319 -4.76 20.03 10.27
CA THR A 319 -5.48 21.29 10.14
C THR A 319 -4.70 22.39 10.85
N GLN A 320 -4.51 23.53 10.19
CA GLN A 320 -3.94 24.76 10.72
C GLN A 320 -5.02 25.84 10.76
N ALA A 321 -5.14 26.58 11.87
CA ALA A 321 -6.09 27.68 12.01
C ALA A 321 -5.48 28.82 12.83
N THR A 322 -5.68 30.07 12.37
CA THR A 322 -5.03 31.31 12.87
C THR A 322 -5.12 31.49 14.39
N ASN A 323 -6.19 31.00 15.04
CA ASN A 323 -6.48 31.25 16.46
C ASN A 323 -6.69 29.98 17.31
N LYS A 324 -6.49 28.78 16.75
CA LYS A 324 -6.78 27.50 17.44
C LYS A 324 -5.60 26.53 17.49
N GLY A 325 -4.45 26.92 16.94
CA GLY A 325 -3.29 26.06 16.78
C GLY A 325 -3.53 24.91 15.82
N SER A 326 -2.47 24.16 15.49
CA SER A 326 -2.58 23.04 14.56
C SER A 326 -3.17 21.80 15.25
N ARG A 327 -4.04 21.07 14.54
CA ARG A 327 -4.68 19.83 15.02
C ARG A 327 -4.38 18.67 14.08
N LYS A 328 -4.17 17.49 14.65
CA LYS A 328 -3.98 16.22 13.94
C LYS A 328 -5.05 15.22 14.36
N SER A 329 -5.67 14.54 13.39
CA SER A 329 -6.57 13.40 13.64
C SER A 329 -6.24 12.22 12.73
N VAL A 330 -6.34 11.01 13.25
CA VAL A 330 -6.41 9.79 12.42
C VAL A 330 -7.83 9.70 11.88
N ALA A 331 -7.99 9.42 10.59
CA ALA A 331 -9.30 9.22 9.98
C ALA A 331 -9.29 7.99 9.10
N GLY A 332 -10.35 7.18 9.20
CA GLY A 332 -10.61 6.12 8.23
C GLY A 332 -11.26 6.71 7.00
N PHE A 333 -10.73 6.37 5.83
CA PHE A 333 -11.24 6.79 4.53
C PHE A 333 -11.94 5.63 3.84
N ALA A 334 -12.91 5.94 2.99
CA ALA A 334 -13.42 5.01 1.99
C ALA A 334 -13.23 5.66 0.62
N VAL A 335 -12.59 4.93 -0.29
CA VAL A 335 -12.34 5.36 -1.66
C VAL A 335 -13.11 4.43 -2.58
N ASN A 336 -13.98 5.00 -3.39
CA ASN A 336 -14.79 4.27 -4.33
C ASN A 336 -14.48 4.75 -5.73
N TYR A 337 -14.35 3.83 -6.67
CA TYR A 337 -14.11 4.11 -8.06
C TYR A 337 -15.25 3.53 -8.89
N ALA A 338 -15.83 4.34 -9.77
CA ALA A 338 -16.88 3.93 -10.68
C ALA A 338 -16.32 3.82 -12.11
N ALA A 339 -16.10 2.60 -12.60
CA ALA A 339 -15.48 2.36 -13.91
C ALA A 339 -16.33 2.88 -15.09
N GLY A 340 -17.65 2.91 -14.95
CA GLY A 340 -18.55 3.40 -16.00
C GLY A 340 -18.48 4.92 -16.24
N THR A 341 -17.99 5.68 -15.26
CA THR A 341 -17.87 7.14 -15.32
C THR A 341 -16.44 7.63 -15.13
N ASP A 342 -15.51 6.72 -14.84
CA ASP A 342 -14.12 7.00 -14.48
C ASP A 342 -14.01 8.05 -13.35
N THR A 343 -14.80 7.86 -12.29
CA THR A 343 -14.89 8.81 -11.16
C THR A 343 -14.49 8.19 -9.84
N PHE A 344 -13.84 9.00 -8.99
CA PHE A 344 -13.57 8.67 -7.60
C PHE A 344 -14.55 9.38 -6.67
N ALA A 345 -15.03 8.67 -5.66
CA ALA A 345 -15.78 9.21 -4.53
C ALA A 345 -15.08 8.83 -3.22
N ILE A 346 -14.59 9.83 -2.49
CA ILE A 346 -13.83 9.67 -1.25
C ILE A 346 -14.67 10.16 -0.08
N SER A 347 -14.73 9.39 1.00
CA SER A 347 -15.42 9.79 2.23
C SER A 347 -14.54 9.63 3.48
N ARG A 348 -14.81 10.46 4.49
CA ARG A 348 -14.03 10.55 5.74
C ARG A 348 -14.93 10.39 6.97
N GLY A 349 -14.76 9.29 7.72
CA GLY A 349 -15.50 9.04 8.97
C GLY A 349 -17.02 9.09 8.79
N SER A 350 -17.74 9.67 9.76
CA SER A 350 -19.21 9.88 9.71
C SER A 350 -19.66 11.14 8.97
N ARG A 351 -18.72 11.93 8.45
CA ARG A 351 -19.02 13.15 7.68
C ARG A 351 -19.01 12.79 6.20
N ALA A 352 -20.21 12.70 5.62
CA ALA A 352 -20.42 12.52 4.19
C ALA A 352 -20.07 13.81 3.45
N TYR A 353 -18.78 14.02 3.20
CA TYR A 353 -18.37 14.82 2.06
C TYR A 353 -18.13 13.85 0.92
N SER A 354 -18.93 13.96 -0.15
CA SER A 354 -18.74 13.27 -1.41
C SER A 354 -18.46 14.34 -2.44
N GLU A 355 -17.21 14.40 -2.91
CA GLU A 355 -16.85 15.20 -4.09
C GLU A 355 -16.55 14.22 -5.21
N GLN A 356 -17.16 14.47 -6.37
CA GLN A 356 -16.91 13.71 -7.58
C GLN A 356 -15.73 14.32 -8.31
N PHE A 357 -14.74 13.47 -8.59
CA PHE A 357 -13.61 13.84 -9.42
C PHE A 357 -13.67 13.01 -10.70
N TYR A 358 -13.78 13.67 -11.85
CA TYR A 358 -13.58 13.05 -13.15
C TYR A 358 -12.09 12.75 -13.32
N SER A 359 -11.76 11.62 -13.94
CA SER A 359 -10.39 11.13 -14.04
C SER A 359 -9.43 12.12 -14.70
N ARG A 360 -8.15 11.89 -14.38
CA ARG A 360 -6.96 12.43 -15.05
C ARG A 360 -6.81 13.95 -14.98
N VAL A 361 -6.84 14.49 -13.77
CA VAL A 361 -6.63 15.93 -13.55
C VAL A 361 -5.35 16.17 -12.75
N THR A 362 -4.25 16.35 -13.48
CA THR A 362 -3.04 17.06 -13.04
C THR A 362 -3.22 18.57 -13.24
N THR A 363 -4.37 19.13 -12.88
CA THR A 363 -4.62 20.57 -13.01
C THR A 363 -5.26 21.13 -11.74
N GLN A 364 -4.66 22.22 -11.24
CA GLN A 364 -5.32 23.19 -10.36
C GLN A 364 -6.65 23.60 -11.01
N GLY A 365 -7.75 23.03 -10.52
CA GLY A 365 -9.09 23.51 -10.84
C GLY A 365 -9.57 24.38 -9.71
N SER A 366 -9.67 25.70 -9.94
CA SER A 366 -10.51 26.57 -9.12
C SER A 366 -11.96 26.17 -9.35
N ASN A 367 -12.46 25.20 -8.59
CA ASN A 367 -13.90 24.94 -8.54
C ASN A 367 -14.52 26.00 -7.64
N GLY A 368 -14.93 27.11 -8.26
CA GLY A 368 -15.71 28.14 -7.62
C GLY A 368 -17.04 27.60 -7.11
N MET A 369 -17.06 27.14 -5.86
CA MET A 369 -18.29 26.95 -5.10
C MET A 369 -18.75 28.30 -4.53
N TYR A 370 -19.77 28.89 -5.16
CA TYR A 370 -20.58 30.04 -4.74
C TYR A 370 -19.90 31.42 -4.53
N PRO A 371 -20.57 32.53 -4.91
CA PRO A 371 -20.19 33.86 -4.47
C PRO A 371 -20.53 34.00 -2.98
N GLY A 372 -19.54 33.82 -2.10
CA GLY A 372 -19.69 34.11 -0.67
C GLY A 372 -18.73 33.41 0.28
N GLN A 373 -18.18 32.23 -0.06
CA GLN A 373 -17.15 31.54 0.73
C GLN A 373 -16.21 30.76 -0.19
N ALA A 374 -15.10 31.37 -0.59
CA ALA A 374 -14.08 30.71 -1.41
C ALA A 374 -13.38 29.60 -0.61
N GLN A 375 -13.65 28.34 -0.95
CA GLN A 375 -12.80 27.20 -0.57
C GLN A 375 -12.31 26.51 -1.84
N ASP A 376 -11.04 26.71 -2.17
CA ASP A 376 -10.37 25.93 -3.20
C ASP A 376 -9.96 24.58 -2.61
N ALA A 377 -10.28 23.50 -3.32
CA ALA A 377 -9.98 22.12 -2.94
C ALA A 377 -9.16 21.43 -4.05
N LEU A 378 -8.04 20.81 -3.68
CA LEU A 378 -7.19 20.04 -4.60
C LEU A 378 -7.12 18.59 -4.14
N LEU A 379 -7.57 17.66 -4.99
CA LEU A 379 -7.38 16.23 -4.83
C LEU A 379 -6.28 15.78 -5.78
N GLU A 380 -5.25 15.13 -5.23
CA GLU A 380 -4.23 14.44 -6.01
C GLU A 380 -4.23 12.96 -5.61
N ILE A 381 -4.37 12.08 -6.60
CA ILE A 381 -4.16 10.65 -6.44
C ILE A 381 -2.88 10.32 -7.20
N ASP A 382 -1.87 9.84 -6.49
CA ASP A 382 -0.60 9.44 -7.10
C ASP A 382 -0.84 8.15 -7.90
N GLU A 383 -0.91 8.31 -9.22
CA GLU A 383 -1.14 7.21 -10.15
C GLU A 383 0.10 6.34 -10.37
N GLY A 384 1.26 6.73 -9.82
CA GLY A 384 2.57 6.10 -9.97
C GLY A 384 2.56 4.88 -10.87
N ASP A 385 2.86 5.08 -12.17
CA ASP A 385 2.70 4.09 -13.25
C ASP A 385 3.32 2.70 -12.97
N ALA A 386 4.13 2.58 -11.92
CA ALA A 386 4.78 1.35 -11.45
C ALA A 386 4.01 0.57 -10.36
N LEU A 387 3.06 1.17 -9.64
CA LEU A 387 2.37 0.53 -8.51
C LEU A 387 1.07 -0.13 -8.98
N SER A 388 0.86 -1.38 -8.55
CA SER A 388 -0.27 -2.22 -8.90
C SER A 388 -1.30 -2.34 -7.78
N TYR A 389 -0.92 -2.27 -6.51
CA TYR A 389 -1.77 -2.67 -5.37
C TYR A 389 -2.08 -1.55 -4.39
N VAL A 390 -1.28 -0.48 -4.35
CA VAL A 390 -1.45 0.68 -3.48
C VAL A 390 -1.52 1.99 -4.26
N ARG A 391 -2.29 2.94 -3.74
CA ARG A 391 -2.35 4.34 -4.17
C ARG A 391 -2.28 5.26 -2.97
N GLY A 392 -1.66 6.42 -3.17
CA GLY A 392 -1.68 7.53 -2.22
C GLY A 392 -2.64 8.61 -2.71
N GLY A 393 -3.40 9.20 -1.81
CA GLY A 393 -4.26 10.34 -2.09
C GLY A 393 -4.04 11.47 -1.09
N GLN A 394 -4.22 12.70 -1.54
CA GLN A 394 -4.26 13.88 -0.67
C GLN A 394 -5.38 14.82 -1.07
N TRP A 395 -6.09 15.35 -0.08
CA TRP A 395 -7.14 16.33 -0.26
C TRP A 395 -6.86 17.59 0.55
N LEU A 396 -6.45 18.63 -0.16
CA LEU A 396 -6.03 19.91 0.37
C LEU A 396 -7.16 20.93 0.26
N ARG A 397 -7.44 21.67 1.34
CA ARG A 397 -8.52 22.64 1.45
C ARG A 397 -8.02 23.94 2.03
N TYR A 398 -8.37 25.05 1.38
CA TYR A 398 -8.00 26.40 1.76
C TYR A 398 -9.21 27.23 2.18
N GLY A 399 -9.01 28.10 3.15
CA GLY A 399 -9.93 29.15 3.54
C GLY A 399 -9.15 30.34 4.10
N THR A 400 -9.85 31.45 4.35
CA THR A 400 -9.24 32.70 4.82
C THR A 400 -8.51 32.55 6.16
N ASP A 401 -8.99 31.66 7.03
CA ASP A 401 -8.49 31.48 8.41
C ASP A 401 -8.07 30.04 8.75
N GLN A 402 -8.10 29.14 7.76
CA GLN A 402 -7.84 27.72 7.97
C GLN A 402 -7.32 27.05 6.70
N ALA A 403 -6.29 26.22 6.85
CA ALA A 403 -5.87 25.27 5.82
C ALA A 403 -5.91 23.85 6.39
N SER A 404 -6.30 22.86 5.59
CA SER A 404 -6.26 21.46 6.01
C SER A 404 -5.88 20.54 4.88
N ASN A 405 -5.13 19.49 5.20
CA ASN A 405 -4.79 18.42 4.29
C ASN A 405 -5.21 17.07 4.88
N ASP A 406 -5.91 16.29 4.08
CA ASP A 406 -6.30 14.91 4.34
C ASP A 406 -5.44 14.00 3.47
N ALA A 407 -4.44 13.33 4.07
CA ALA A 407 -3.57 12.39 3.36
C ALA A 407 -3.96 10.95 3.70
N PHE A 408 -4.13 10.09 2.70
CA PHE A 408 -4.59 8.72 2.89
C PHE A 408 -3.96 7.75 1.89
N VAL A 409 -3.82 6.49 2.31
CA VAL A 409 -3.38 5.37 1.46
C VAL A 409 -4.50 4.34 1.36
N PHE A 410 -4.72 3.81 0.16
CA PHE A 410 -5.75 2.81 -0.11
C PHE A 410 -5.24 1.78 -1.11
N GLY A 411 -5.79 0.57 -1.08
CA GLY A 411 -5.30 -0.52 -1.90
C GLY A 411 -5.77 -1.90 -1.48
N TYR A 412 -5.31 -2.91 -2.22
CA TYR A 412 -5.58 -4.32 -1.93
C TYR A 412 -4.58 -4.81 -0.88
N GLN A 413 -4.97 -4.77 0.39
CA GLN A 413 -4.09 -5.14 1.50
C GLN A 413 -3.61 -6.60 1.40
N THR A 414 -2.36 -6.85 1.79
CA THR A 414 -1.80 -8.20 1.91
C THR A 414 -2.53 -8.99 2.99
N THR A 415 -3.10 -10.14 2.63
CA THR A 415 -3.83 -11.02 3.55
C THR A 415 -2.91 -11.85 4.45
N LEU A 416 -1.72 -12.23 3.95
CA LEU A 416 -0.70 -12.96 4.69
C LEU A 416 0.64 -12.26 4.53
N VAL A 417 0.98 -11.41 5.50
CA VAL A 417 2.29 -10.76 5.55
C VAL A 417 3.35 -11.83 5.86
N PRO A 418 4.45 -11.92 5.09
CA PRO A 418 5.52 -12.85 5.44
C PRO A 418 6.08 -12.49 6.83
N VAL A 419 6.43 -13.51 7.62
CA VAL A 419 6.87 -13.36 9.02
C VAL A 419 8.37 -13.62 9.23
N THR A 420 9.11 -13.77 8.13
CA THR A 420 10.56 -14.02 8.14
C THR A 420 11.23 -13.27 7.01
N GLY A 421 12.49 -12.91 7.21
CA GLY A 421 13.33 -12.29 6.18
C GLY A 421 13.26 -10.76 6.16
N LEU A 422 14.01 -10.18 5.22
CA LEU A 422 14.10 -8.75 4.98
C LEU A 422 13.39 -8.42 3.66
N ALA A 423 12.53 -7.41 3.69
CA ALA A 423 11.95 -6.79 2.50
C ALA A 423 12.42 -5.33 2.41
N ALA A 424 12.66 -4.87 1.19
CA ALA A 424 13.12 -3.52 0.92
C ALA A 424 12.30 -2.90 -0.21
N TYR A 425 11.88 -1.66 -0.02
CA TYR A 425 11.02 -0.92 -0.93
C TYR A 425 11.64 0.43 -1.25
N ASP A 426 11.61 0.82 -2.52
CA ASP A 426 11.80 2.22 -2.89
C ASP A 426 10.45 2.93 -2.70
N ILE A 427 10.46 3.99 -1.89
CA ILE A 427 9.25 4.73 -1.51
C ILE A 427 9.26 6.14 -2.07
N TYR A 428 8.09 6.60 -2.45
CA TYR A 428 7.80 7.94 -2.93
C TYR A 428 7.03 8.68 -1.85
N LEU A 429 7.50 9.88 -1.54
CA LEU A 429 6.86 10.81 -0.63
C LEU A 429 6.04 11.80 -1.45
N ASN A 430 4.75 11.93 -1.12
CA ASN A 430 3.88 12.98 -1.63
C ASN A 430 3.06 13.57 -0.47
N GLY A 431 2.77 14.86 -0.48
CA GLY A 431 2.04 15.52 0.62
C GLY A 431 2.00 17.03 0.50
N ALA A 432 1.65 17.67 1.62
CA ALA A 432 1.61 19.11 1.75
C ALA A 432 2.21 19.61 3.07
N TYR A 433 2.81 20.79 2.98
CA TYR A 433 3.13 21.67 4.10
C TYR A 433 2.08 22.77 4.22
N LEU A 434 1.61 22.97 5.45
CA LEU A 434 0.65 23.99 5.82
C LEU A 434 1.35 25.04 6.69
N ASP A 435 1.49 26.25 6.16
CA ASP A 435 2.09 27.38 6.86
C ASP A 435 1.14 27.91 7.98
N PRO A 436 1.64 28.17 9.20
CA PRO A 436 0.81 28.68 10.30
C PRO A 436 0.49 30.17 10.18
N THR A 437 1.21 30.92 9.35
CA THR A 437 1.14 32.39 9.23
C THR A 437 0.50 32.84 7.92
N ASP A 438 0.60 32.04 6.86
CA ASP A 438 0.00 32.32 5.56
C ASP A 438 -0.73 31.09 4.99
N HIS A 439 -2.05 31.07 5.15
CA HIS A 439 -2.90 29.96 4.68
C HIS A 439 -2.93 29.83 3.14
N SER A 440 -2.55 30.88 2.39
CA SER A 440 -2.39 30.84 0.94
C SER A 440 -0.99 30.36 0.49
N GLY A 441 -0.02 30.32 1.41
CA GLY A 441 1.37 29.95 1.18
C GLY A 441 1.70 28.47 1.38
N SER A 442 0.72 27.56 1.33
CA SER A 442 0.99 26.12 1.47
C SER A 442 1.85 25.59 0.31
N ALA A 443 2.68 24.59 0.59
CA ALA A 443 3.64 24.05 -0.36
C ALA A 443 3.42 22.55 -0.57
N GLY A 444 3.64 22.08 -1.79
CA GLY A 444 3.74 20.67 -2.09
C GLY A 444 4.97 20.08 -1.41
N LEU A 445 4.84 18.86 -0.91
CA LEU A 445 5.91 18.07 -0.31
C LEU A 445 6.13 16.84 -1.19
N ALA A 446 7.32 16.70 -1.75
CA ALA A 446 7.66 15.56 -2.59
C ALA A 446 9.00 14.96 -2.16
N GLY A 447 9.22 13.69 -2.44
CA GLY A 447 10.48 13.06 -2.09
C GLY A 447 10.60 11.61 -2.52
N LYS A 448 11.79 11.05 -2.28
CA LYS A 448 12.10 9.65 -2.53
C LYS A 448 12.90 9.12 -1.36
N GLY A 449 12.75 7.83 -1.09
CA GLY A 449 13.48 7.17 -0.03
C GLY A 449 13.39 5.66 -0.13
N THR A 450 13.71 5.03 0.97
CA THR A 450 13.69 3.59 1.12
C THR A 450 12.94 3.21 2.39
N LEU A 451 12.17 2.12 2.34
CA LEU A 451 11.65 1.41 3.52
C LEU A 451 12.27 0.02 3.59
N LEU A 452 12.80 -0.34 4.76
CA LEU A 452 13.32 -1.66 5.09
C LEU A 452 12.42 -2.29 6.15
N ALA A 453 11.90 -3.46 5.86
CA ALA A 453 11.08 -4.25 6.77
C ALA A 453 11.82 -5.52 7.17
N ASP A 454 12.14 -5.65 8.46
CA ASP A 454 12.56 -6.89 9.09
C ASP A 454 11.31 -7.63 9.57
N LEU A 455 10.85 -8.54 8.71
CA LEU A 455 9.64 -9.32 8.92
C LEU A 455 9.81 -10.33 10.05
N GLY A 456 11.03 -10.82 10.27
CA GLY A 456 11.36 -11.71 11.38
C GLY A 456 11.38 -11.00 12.74
N ALA A 457 11.92 -9.78 12.78
CA ALA A 457 11.92 -8.97 13.99
C ALA A 457 10.62 -8.17 14.22
N GLY A 458 9.72 -8.15 13.23
CA GLY A 458 8.49 -7.36 13.26
C GLY A 458 8.74 -5.85 13.33
N LYS A 459 9.75 -5.35 12.62
CA LYS A 459 10.19 -3.94 12.66
C LYS A 459 10.39 -3.40 11.26
N TYR A 460 10.24 -2.09 11.10
CA TYR A 460 10.63 -1.41 9.87
C TYR A 460 11.32 -0.08 10.17
N THR A 461 12.12 0.37 9.21
CA THR A 461 12.77 1.69 9.19
C THR A 461 12.59 2.28 7.80
N PHE A 462 12.49 3.60 7.71
CA PHE A 462 12.53 4.28 6.42
C PHE A 462 13.29 5.59 6.51
N SER A 463 13.88 6.01 5.40
CA SER A 463 14.62 7.27 5.28
C SER A 463 14.60 7.75 3.83
N GLY A 464 14.78 9.04 3.62
CA GLY A 464 14.85 9.61 2.28
C GLY A 464 15.04 11.12 2.26
N THR A 465 14.97 11.68 1.06
CA THR A 465 15.01 13.13 0.82
C THR A 465 13.60 13.67 0.68
N ALA A 466 13.34 14.82 1.26
CA ALA A 466 12.12 15.59 1.10
C ALA A 466 12.45 16.95 0.50
N GLY A 467 11.68 17.38 -0.50
CA GLY A 467 11.73 18.70 -1.08
C GLY A 467 10.36 19.37 -0.94
N MET A 468 10.35 20.68 -0.72
CA MET A 468 9.13 21.47 -0.74
C MET A 468 9.14 22.44 -1.92
N THR A 469 8.04 22.47 -2.67
CA THR A 469 7.83 23.38 -3.79
C THR A 469 6.55 24.18 -3.58
N THR A 470 6.59 25.49 -3.85
CA THR A 470 5.39 26.32 -3.70
C THR A 470 4.32 25.96 -4.71
N LEU A 471 3.08 25.97 -4.26
CA LEU A 471 1.91 26.05 -5.12
C LEU A 471 1.67 27.53 -5.51
N GLY A 472 2.56 28.14 -6.30
CA GLY A 472 2.35 29.53 -6.76
C GLY A 472 3.53 30.50 -6.86
N GLY A 473 4.79 30.08 -6.65
CA GLY A 473 5.98 30.78 -7.16
C GLY A 473 6.73 31.77 -6.24
N GLY A 474 6.51 31.76 -4.91
CA GLY A 474 7.10 32.76 -4.00
C GLY A 474 8.18 32.31 -3.01
N TYR A 475 8.36 31.02 -2.73
CA TYR A 475 9.35 30.51 -1.76
C TYR A 475 10.44 29.68 -2.45
N ALA A 476 11.68 29.80 -1.95
CA ALA A 476 12.79 28.98 -2.40
C ALA A 476 12.54 27.50 -2.07
N PRO A 477 12.92 26.55 -2.95
CA PRO A 477 12.81 25.13 -2.66
C PRO A 477 13.55 24.79 -1.37
N LEU A 478 12.87 24.13 -0.45
CA LEU A 478 13.48 23.66 0.80
C LEU A 478 13.84 22.19 0.63
N ASP A 479 15.14 21.91 0.61
CA ASP A 479 15.65 20.55 0.68
C ASP A 479 15.74 20.10 2.14
N GLY A 480 15.37 18.86 2.36
CA GLY A 480 15.38 18.24 3.67
C GLY A 480 15.46 16.73 3.58
N THR A 481 15.40 16.11 4.75
CA THR A 481 15.39 14.65 4.89
C THR A 481 14.19 14.22 5.70
N PHE A 482 13.76 12.99 5.50
CA PHE A 482 12.78 12.34 6.35
C PHE A 482 13.31 11.00 6.82
N SER A 483 12.91 10.58 8.01
CA SER A 483 13.23 9.27 8.56
C SER A 483 12.14 8.80 9.53
N GLY A 484 12.08 7.50 9.76
CA GLY A 484 11.15 6.93 10.73
C GLY A 484 11.45 5.46 10.99
N SER A 485 10.82 4.94 12.04
CA SER A 485 10.88 3.53 12.38
C SER A 485 9.62 3.11 13.10
N GLY A 486 9.29 1.82 13.06
CA GLY A 486 8.06 1.34 13.68
C GLY A 486 8.00 -0.16 13.82
N LYS A 487 6.84 -0.64 14.28
CA LYS A 487 6.54 -2.06 14.45
C LYS A 487 5.65 -2.56 13.32
N ILE A 488 5.85 -3.81 12.94
CA ILE A 488 4.99 -4.58 12.03
C ILE A 488 4.15 -5.52 12.89
N THR A 489 2.85 -5.33 12.90
CA THR A 489 1.91 -6.27 13.51
C THR A 489 1.40 -7.21 12.42
N ALA A 490 2.16 -8.27 12.14
CA ALA A 490 1.91 -9.16 10.99
C ALA A 490 0.49 -9.75 10.97
N ALA A 491 -0.04 -10.16 12.13
CA ALA A 491 -1.42 -10.68 12.26
C ALA A 491 -2.52 -9.67 11.86
N LYS A 492 -2.20 -8.38 11.83
CA LYS A 492 -3.11 -7.29 11.45
C LYS A 492 -2.65 -6.54 10.18
N ASN A 493 -1.57 -7.03 9.54
CA ASN A 493 -0.89 -6.34 8.45
C ASN A 493 -0.59 -4.85 8.75
N GLN A 494 -0.32 -4.48 10.00
CA GLN A 494 -0.29 -3.06 10.39
C GLN A 494 1.13 -2.54 10.61
N LEU A 495 1.47 -1.43 9.96
CA LEU A 495 2.68 -0.65 10.19
C LEU A 495 2.32 0.63 10.98
N ALA A 496 3.04 0.90 12.06
CA ALA A 496 2.89 2.16 12.79
C ALA A 496 4.19 2.59 13.48
N GLY A 497 4.48 3.88 13.42
CA GLY A 497 5.71 4.44 14.00
C GLY A 497 5.84 5.96 13.91
N PRO A 498 6.81 6.55 14.65
CA PRO A 498 7.20 7.94 14.45
C PRO A 498 7.77 8.21 13.04
N ILE A 499 7.58 9.45 12.58
CA ILE A 499 8.25 10.03 11.42
C ILE A 499 8.86 11.37 11.82
N THR A 500 10.02 11.69 11.28
CA THR A 500 10.77 12.92 11.53
C THR A 500 11.23 13.50 10.21
N PHE A 501 10.92 14.77 9.98
CA PHE A 501 11.46 15.58 8.90
C PHE A 501 12.52 16.54 9.46
N SER A 502 13.57 16.80 8.70
CA SER A 502 14.58 17.81 9.02
C SER A 502 14.84 18.66 7.78
N PHE A 503 14.50 19.93 7.87
CA PHE A 503 14.75 20.95 6.84
C PHE A 503 15.65 22.03 7.42
N ASP A 504 16.50 22.64 6.59
CA ASP A 504 17.45 23.66 7.03
C ASP A 504 16.76 24.91 7.60
N SER A 505 15.60 25.30 7.06
CA SER A 505 14.84 26.50 7.44
C SER A 505 13.73 26.25 8.47
N LEU A 506 13.04 25.11 8.39
CA LEU A 506 11.95 24.75 9.31
C LEU A 506 12.47 24.05 10.58
N GLY A 507 13.69 23.53 10.56
CA GLY A 507 14.22 22.67 11.61
C GLY A 507 13.60 21.27 11.59
N THR A 508 13.54 20.63 12.75
CA THR A 508 13.02 19.27 12.89
C THR A 508 11.51 19.27 13.17
N VAL A 509 10.75 18.53 12.36
CA VAL A 509 9.29 18.36 12.49
C VAL A 509 8.98 16.88 12.71
N THR A 510 8.33 16.53 13.82
CA THR A 510 8.03 15.12 14.18
C THR A 510 6.55 14.81 14.13
N GLY A 511 6.21 13.57 13.76
CA GLY A 511 4.86 13.10 13.62
C GLY A 511 4.71 11.60 13.83
N ARG A 512 3.62 11.05 13.29
CA ARG A 512 3.38 9.60 13.21
C ARG A 512 2.96 9.22 11.80
N ALA A 513 3.44 8.08 11.36
CA ALA A 513 3.05 7.39 10.15
C ALA A 513 2.34 6.07 10.51
N GLY A 514 1.40 5.64 9.67
CA GLY A 514 0.74 4.35 9.78
C GLY A 514 0.17 3.88 8.45
N GLY A 515 0.04 2.56 8.28
CA GLY A 515 -0.47 1.95 7.05
C GLY A 515 -0.26 0.45 7.00
N HIS A 516 -0.14 -0.09 5.80
CA HIS A 516 -0.21 -1.54 5.52
C HIS A 516 0.75 -1.99 4.42
N PHE A 517 0.97 -3.30 4.30
CA PHE A 517 1.46 -3.91 3.07
C PHE A 517 0.29 -4.20 2.12
N TYR A 518 0.57 -4.15 0.82
CA TYR A 518 -0.41 -4.30 -0.25
C TYR A 518 0.05 -5.37 -1.25
N GLY A 519 -0.91 -6.04 -1.88
CA GLY A 519 -0.68 -7.10 -2.85
C GLY A 519 -0.24 -8.43 -2.26
N PRO A 520 -0.03 -9.45 -3.10
CA PRO A 520 0.42 -10.77 -2.67
C PRO A 520 1.83 -10.70 -2.09
N GLY A 521 2.05 -11.33 -0.93
CA GLY A 521 3.37 -11.45 -0.32
C GLY A 521 4.03 -10.13 0.09
N ALA A 522 3.23 -9.10 0.40
CA ALA A 522 3.71 -7.74 0.66
C ALA A 522 4.45 -7.13 -0.55
N ALA A 523 3.89 -7.29 -1.75
CA ALA A 523 4.46 -6.74 -2.98
C ALA A 523 4.62 -5.22 -2.93
N GLU A 524 3.79 -4.48 -2.19
CA GLU A 524 3.88 -3.03 -2.09
C GLU A 524 3.68 -2.57 -0.63
N VAL A 525 4.06 -1.33 -0.34
CA VAL A 525 3.88 -0.72 0.97
C VAL A 525 3.24 0.65 0.83
N GLY A 526 2.36 1.01 1.77
CA GLY A 526 1.74 2.33 1.84
C GLY A 526 1.61 2.79 3.29
N LEU A 527 2.03 4.01 3.57
CA LEU A 527 1.86 4.70 4.85
C LEU A 527 1.24 6.07 4.60
N ALA A 528 0.31 6.50 5.42
CA ALA A 528 -0.06 7.90 5.56
C ALA A 528 0.63 8.49 6.80
N PHE A 529 0.89 9.79 6.81
CA PHE A 529 1.47 10.46 7.96
C PHE A 529 0.88 11.85 8.21
N GLY A 530 1.04 12.30 9.46
CA GLY A 530 0.83 13.69 9.84
C GLY A 530 1.85 14.11 10.89
N ALA A 531 2.38 15.31 10.77
CA ALA A 531 3.34 15.92 11.68
C ALA A 531 2.97 17.38 11.92
N VAL A 532 3.17 17.84 13.15
CA VAL A 532 2.76 19.18 13.57
C VAL A 532 3.91 19.81 14.33
N ALA A 533 4.27 21.05 13.97
CA ALA A 533 5.26 21.86 14.67
C ALA A 533 4.79 23.32 14.75
N SER A 534 5.45 24.10 15.62
CA SER A 534 5.16 25.53 15.80
C SER A 534 5.40 26.37 14.55
N LYS A 535 6.35 25.95 13.71
CA LYS A 535 6.69 26.60 12.44
C LYS A 535 5.93 26.05 11.23
N GLY A 536 5.03 25.10 11.43
CA GLY A 536 4.20 24.56 10.36
C GLY A 536 3.90 23.07 10.51
N SER A 537 2.99 22.60 9.66
CA SER A 537 2.41 21.27 9.75
C SER A 537 2.59 20.53 8.43
N LEU A 538 2.85 19.22 8.50
CA LEU A 538 3.08 18.36 7.34
C LEU A 538 2.10 17.19 7.35
N SER A 539 1.62 16.77 6.19
CA SER A 539 0.88 15.52 6.03
C SER A 539 1.02 15.01 4.62
N GLY A 540 0.98 13.68 4.46
CA GLY A 540 1.23 13.07 3.17
C GLY A 540 1.21 11.56 3.24
N THR A 541 1.68 10.94 2.16
CA THR A 541 1.78 9.51 1.97
C THR A 541 3.22 9.10 1.63
N LEU A 542 3.55 7.86 1.97
CA LEU A 542 4.74 7.14 1.53
C LEU A 542 4.25 5.85 0.88
N ILE A 543 4.38 5.72 -0.44
CA ILE A 543 3.99 4.51 -1.18
C ILE A 543 5.19 3.95 -1.92
N GLY A 544 5.30 2.63 -2.07
CA GLY A 544 6.49 2.04 -2.68
C GLY A 544 6.36 0.59 -3.12
N ALA A 545 7.28 0.21 -4.01
CA ALA A 545 7.41 -1.11 -4.61
C ALA A 545 8.75 -1.77 -4.20
N PRO A 546 8.91 -3.08 -4.36
CA PRO A 546 10.11 -3.79 -3.94
C PRO A 546 11.30 -3.33 -4.75
N SER A 547 12.45 -3.22 -4.09
CA SER A 547 13.70 -2.85 -4.74
C SER A 547 14.77 -3.90 -4.50
N GLU A 548 15.15 -4.62 -5.56
CA GLU A 548 16.20 -5.64 -5.46
C GLU A 548 17.56 -5.05 -5.11
N ALA A 549 17.89 -3.88 -5.66
CA ALA A 549 19.12 -3.16 -5.36
C ALA A 549 19.18 -2.79 -3.88
N THR A 550 18.09 -2.26 -3.34
CA THR A 550 17.99 -1.88 -1.92
C THR A 550 18.01 -3.12 -1.01
N ALA A 551 17.30 -4.19 -1.40
CA ALA A 551 17.34 -5.46 -0.69
C ALA A 551 18.76 -6.04 -0.66
N ALA A 552 19.51 -5.92 -1.76
CA ALA A 552 20.88 -6.40 -1.85
C ALA A 552 21.82 -5.65 -0.88
N SER A 553 21.78 -4.32 -0.80
CA SER A 553 22.66 -3.58 0.14
C SER A 553 22.33 -3.82 1.61
N SER A 554 21.09 -4.21 1.92
CA SER A 554 20.65 -4.50 3.29
C SER A 554 21.09 -5.85 3.83
N ARG A 555 21.58 -6.75 2.97
CA ARG A 555 21.94 -8.12 3.34
C ARG A 555 23.38 -8.19 3.81
N ALA A 556 23.63 -8.89 4.91
CA ALA A 556 24.98 -9.27 5.27
C ALA A 556 25.57 -10.20 4.20
N VAL A 557 26.89 -10.18 4.00
CA VAL A 557 27.56 -11.02 2.99
C VAL A 557 27.29 -12.52 3.21
N ALA A 558 27.13 -12.94 4.47
CA ALA A 558 26.81 -14.34 4.80
C ALA A 558 25.33 -14.70 4.62
N ALA A 559 24.43 -13.72 4.45
CA ALA A 559 22.98 -13.91 4.46
C ALA A 559 22.36 -14.07 3.06
N TYR A 560 23.18 -14.14 2.00
CA TYR A 560 22.69 -14.43 0.66
C TYR A 560 22.24 -15.89 0.56
N GLY A 561 21.02 -16.11 0.06
CA GLY A 561 20.45 -17.46 -0.15
C GLY A 561 20.65 -18.01 -1.57
N LYS A 562 21.28 -17.23 -2.47
CA LYS A 562 21.60 -17.61 -3.85
C LYS A 562 23.01 -17.13 -4.22
N ALA A 563 23.59 -17.75 -5.25
CA ALA A 563 24.88 -17.32 -5.77
C ALA A 563 24.85 -15.83 -6.15
N THR A 564 25.81 -15.06 -5.67
CA THR A 564 25.83 -13.60 -5.79
C THR A 564 27.23 -13.13 -6.17
N THR A 565 27.34 -12.35 -7.24
CA THR A 565 28.58 -11.69 -7.66
C THR A 565 28.60 -10.27 -7.09
N PHE A 566 29.70 -9.93 -6.41
CA PHE A 566 29.88 -8.62 -5.80
C PHE A 566 30.73 -7.72 -6.70
N THR A 567 30.38 -6.43 -6.72
CA THR A 567 31.28 -5.39 -7.23
C THR A 567 32.55 -5.42 -6.38
N SER A 568 33.71 -5.52 -7.04
CA SER A 568 35.01 -5.61 -6.38
C SER A 568 36.05 -4.89 -7.21
N ARG A 569 37.10 -4.40 -6.55
CA ARG A 569 38.29 -3.84 -7.19
C ARG A 569 39.53 -4.56 -6.71
N PRO A 570 39.88 -5.70 -7.33
CA PRO A 570 41.07 -6.41 -6.94
C PRO A 570 42.31 -5.60 -7.29
N VAL A 571 43.35 -5.79 -6.50
CA VAL A 571 44.68 -5.23 -6.73
C VAL A 571 45.72 -6.31 -6.51
N TYR A 572 46.86 -6.24 -7.19
CA TYR A 572 47.91 -7.22 -7.02
C TYR A 572 49.32 -6.63 -6.84
N LEU A 573 50.15 -7.40 -6.14
CA LEU A 573 51.59 -7.20 -5.97
C LEU A 573 52.32 -8.36 -6.66
N GLU A 574 53.29 -8.08 -7.53
CA GLU A 574 54.27 -9.08 -7.96
C GLU A 574 55.60 -8.92 -7.21
N LEU A 575 56.09 -10.01 -6.60
CA LEU A 575 57.46 -10.09 -6.11
C LEU A 575 58.38 -10.58 -7.24
N PRO A 576 59.38 -9.80 -7.67
CA PRO A 576 60.31 -10.23 -8.70
C PRO A 576 61.23 -11.35 -8.20
N GLY A 577 61.13 -12.53 -8.82
CA GLY A 577 62.09 -13.61 -8.65
C GLY A 577 63.42 -13.27 -9.33
N GLY A 578 64.43 -12.84 -8.55
CA GLY A 578 65.84 -12.81 -8.95
C GLY A 578 66.29 -11.84 -10.05
N TYR A 579 65.40 -11.10 -10.73
CA TYR A 579 65.77 -10.14 -11.78
C TYR A 579 65.77 -8.68 -11.31
N PRO A 580 66.81 -7.88 -11.61
CA PRO A 580 66.81 -6.43 -11.41
C PRO A 580 65.90 -5.76 -12.46
N GLY A 581 64.59 -5.75 -12.20
CA GLY A 581 63.59 -5.08 -13.04
C GLY A 581 62.45 -4.50 -12.22
N TYR A 582 61.80 -3.47 -12.79
CA TYR A 582 60.75 -2.63 -12.20
C TYR A 582 59.55 -3.44 -11.69
N PHE A 583 58.99 -2.97 -10.58
CA PHE A 583 57.72 -3.42 -10.01
C PHE A 583 56.53 -2.92 -10.83
N GLN A 584 55.45 -3.71 -10.89
CA GLN A 584 54.13 -3.27 -11.33
C GLN A 584 53.13 -3.47 -10.20
N ALA A 585 52.78 -2.38 -9.48
CA ALA A 585 51.48 -2.29 -8.82
C ALA A 585 50.50 -1.89 -9.91
N GLN A 586 49.50 -2.72 -10.14
CA GLN A 586 48.41 -2.34 -11.02
C GLN A 586 47.09 -2.61 -10.31
N THR A 587 46.20 -1.62 -10.40
CA THR A 587 44.77 -1.83 -10.16
C THR A 587 44.17 -2.52 -11.36
N PHE A 588 43.40 -3.57 -11.14
CA PHE A 588 42.54 -4.11 -12.18
C PHE A 588 41.31 -3.22 -12.34
N GLU A 589 41.02 -2.82 -13.58
CA GLU A 589 39.72 -2.23 -13.96
C GLU A 589 38.74 -3.33 -14.39
N ASN A 590 38.69 -4.46 -13.67
CA ASN A 590 37.66 -5.48 -13.87
C ASN A 590 36.69 -5.47 -12.68
N PRO A 591 35.56 -4.74 -12.75
CA PRO A 591 34.66 -4.53 -11.60
C PRO A 591 33.92 -5.78 -11.09
N ASN A 592 34.09 -6.97 -11.68
CA ASN A 592 33.27 -8.15 -11.38
C ASN A 592 34.05 -9.35 -10.82
N ALA A 593 34.86 -9.13 -9.78
CA ALA A 593 35.88 -10.12 -9.45
C ALA A 593 35.38 -11.34 -8.67
N LEU A 594 34.43 -11.25 -7.73
CA LEU A 594 34.16 -12.36 -6.78
C LEU A 594 32.66 -12.73 -6.62
N THR A 595 32.36 -14.01 -6.75
CA THR A 595 31.06 -14.64 -6.55
C THR A 595 31.07 -15.52 -5.31
N TRP A 596 30.06 -15.39 -4.45
CA TRP A 596 29.78 -16.29 -3.33
C TRP A 596 28.58 -17.19 -3.67
N ASP A 597 28.76 -18.50 -3.64
CA ASP A 597 27.71 -19.51 -3.76
C ASP A 597 27.40 -20.08 -2.37
N PRO A 598 26.29 -19.68 -1.72
CA PRO A 598 25.93 -20.13 -0.38
C PRO A 598 25.51 -21.60 -0.33
N ALA A 599 24.99 -22.17 -1.44
CA ALA A 599 24.56 -23.57 -1.48
C ALA A 599 25.76 -24.52 -1.44
N LYS A 600 26.87 -24.13 -2.09
CA LYS A 600 28.13 -24.88 -2.08
C LYS A 600 29.14 -24.37 -1.05
N GLN A 601 28.87 -23.24 -0.42
CA GLN A 601 29.79 -22.47 0.40
C GLN A 601 31.12 -22.16 -0.32
N GLN A 602 31.03 -21.81 -1.61
CA GLN A 602 32.20 -21.62 -2.48
C GLN A 602 32.36 -20.18 -2.92
N TYR A 603 33.61 -19.74 -3.02
CA TYR A 603 34.00 -18.50 -3.66
C TYR A 603 34.55 -18.79 -5.05
N SER A 604 34.13 -18.02 -6.04
CA SER A 604 34.71 -18.01 -7.38
C SER A 604 35.21 -16.61 -7.70
N VAL A 605 36.43 -16.48 -8.18
CA VAL A 605 37.01 -15.17 -8.53
C VAL A 605 37.75 -15.23 -9.86
N ALA A 606 37.54 -14.23 -10.70
CA ALA A 606 38.23 -14.06 -11.96
C ALA A 606 39.43 -13.12 -11.75
N LEU A 607 40.65 -13.67 -11.78
CA LEU A 607 41.88 -12.90 -11.61
C LEU A 607 42.60 -12.80 -12.96
N ASP A 608 42.92 -11.58 -13.40
CA ASP A 608 43.69 -11.41 -14.63
C ASP A 608 45.16 -11.79 -14.39
N GLN A 609 45.65 -12.71 -15.20
CA GLN A 609 47.06 -13.08 -15.24
C GLN A 609 47.84 -12.10 -16.11
N TYR A 610 49.16 -12.09 -15.89
CA TYR A 610 50.18 -11.60 -16.82
C TYR A 610 49.80 -11.97 -18.28
N ALA A 611 49.75 -10.97 -19.17
CA ALA A 611 49.27 -11.05 -20.57
C ALA A 611 47.75 -10.98 -20.82
N GLY A 612 46.93 -10.51 -19.86
CA GLY A 612 45.53 -10.14 -20.11
C GLY A 612 44.54 -11.31 -20.22
N LYS A 613 44.92 -12.48 -19.70
CA LYS A 613 44.03 -13.65 -19.62
C LYS A 613 43.39 -13.75 -18.23
N SER A 614 42.07 -13.72 -18.18
CA SER A 614 41.32 -13.96 -16.95
C SER A 614 41.38 -15.44 -16.54
N LEU A 615 41.82 -15.73 -15.32
CA LEU A 615 41.82 -17.07 -14.73
C LEU A 615 40.72 -17.16 -13.67
N PRO A 616 39.65 -17.94 -13.90
CA PRO A 616 38.69 -18.24 -12.86
C PRO A 616 39.30 -19.23 -11.86
N ILE A 617 39.36 -18.85 -10.59
CA ILE A 617 39.71 -19.75 -9.49
C ILE A 617 38.48 -19.94 -8.59
N THR A 618 38.29 -21.15 -8.07
CA THR A 618 37.19 -21.47 -7.16
C THR A 618 37.74 -22.20 -5.94
N PHE A 619 37.30 -21.80 -4.76
CA PHE A 619 37.71 -22.40 -3.49
C PHE A 619 36.58 -22.39 -2.47
N GLY A 620 36.51 -23.43 -1.65
CA GLY A 620 35.52 -23.58 -0.59
C GLY A 620 35.88 -24.71 0.36
N PRO A 621 34.90 -25.34 1.05
CA PRO A 621 35.16 -26.36 2.08
C PRO A 621 36.09 -27.49 1.65
N ALA A 622 36.01 -27.93 0.38
CA ALA A 622 36.86 -28.99 -0.16
C ALA A 622 38.36 -28.60 -0.25
N GLN A 623 38.69 -27.31 -0.21
CA GLN A 623 40.05 -26.76 -0.24
C GLN A 623 40.48 -26.21 1.13
N ALA A 624 39.68 -26.40 2.19
CA ALA A 624 39.98 -25.84 3.51
C ALA A 624 41.35 -26.32 4.03
N SER A 625 42.14 -25.38 4.55
CA SER A 625 43.49 -25.64 5.05
C SER A 625 43.68 -25.03 6.43
N ALA A 626 43.94 -25.88 7.42
CA ALA A 626 44.25 -25.44 8.77
C ALA A 626 45.54 -24.60 8.81
N ALA A 627 46.54 -24.95 7.98
CA ALA A 627 47.80 -24.21 7.89
C ALA A 627 47.65 -22.80 7.30
N ALA A 628 46.69 -22.61 6.39
CA ALA A 628 46.38 -21.28 5.83
C ALA A 628 45.41 -20.47 6.71
N SER A 629 44.73 -21.13 7.65
CA SER A 629 43.71 -20.52 8.52
C SER A 629 44.36 -19.82 9.71
N THR A 630 43.78 -18.70 10.13
CA THR A 630 44.27 -17.93 11.30
C THR A 630 43.10 -17.49 12.17
N ALA A 631 43.37 -16.75 13.26
CA ALA A 631 42.31 -16.11 14.03
C ALA A 631 41.45 -15.14 13.19
N LEU A 632 42.04 -14.51 12.17
CA LEU A 632 41.36 -13.52 11.32
C LEU A 632 40.80 -14.10 10.02
N TYR A 633 41.35 -15.21 9.53
CA TYR A 633 41.07 -15.73 8.19
C TYR A 633 40.60 -17.19 8.18
N ASN A 634 39.66 -17.49 7.29
CA ASN A 634 39.42 -18.85 6.81
C ASN A 634 40.38 -19.11 5.65
N GLY A 635 41.24 -20.11 5.79
CA GLY A 635 42.30 -20.42 4.84
C GLY A 635 41.97 -21.62 3.95
N TYR A 636 42.41 -21.53 2.70
CA TYR A 636 42.24 -22.55 1.67
C TYR A 636 43.56 -22.76 0.94
N ALA A 637 43.86 -24.00 0.57
CA ALA A 637 45.02 -24.35 -0.24
C ALA A 637 44.62 -25.35 -1.33
N PHE A 638 45.02 -25.09 -2.57
CA PHE A 638 44.59 -25.90 -3.72
C PHE A 638 45.56 -25.79 -4.89
N THR A 639 45.38 -26.64 -5.91
CA THR A 639 46.12 -26.55 -7.16
C THR A 639 45.16 -26.20 -8.29
N ALA A 640 45.49 -25.18 -9.07
CA ALA A 640 44.75 -24.76 -10.25
C ALA A 640 45.73 -24.30 -11.33
N ASP A 641 45.47 -24.67 -12.59
CA ASP A 641 46.36 -24.39 -13.73
C ASP A 641 47.81 -24.87 -13.48
N GLY A 642 47.97 -26.02 -12.81
CA GLY A 642 49.27 -26.58 -12.45
C GLY A 642 50.06 -25.81 -11.38
N ARG A 643 49.48 -24.77 -10.75
CA ARG A 643 50.13 -23.93 -9.72
C ARG A 643 49.48 -24.14 -8.36
N LYS A 644 50.24 -23.95 -7.29
CA LYS A 644 49.75 -23.99 -5.90
C LYS A 644 49.15 -22.63 -5.51
N TRP A 645 47.90 -22.61 -5.10
CA TRP A 645 47.20 -21.43 -4.65
C TRP A 645 46.93 -21.49 -3.15
N THR A 646 47.01 -20.34 -2.50
CA THR A 646 46.51 -20.14 -1.14
C THR A 646 45.52 -19.00 -1.16
N ALA A 647 44.34 -19.19 -0.57
CA ALA A 647 43.34 -18.14 -0.40
C ALA A 647 43.00 -17.98 1.09
N GLN A 648 42.84 -16.74 1.54
CA GLN A 648 42.52 -16.38 2.91
C GLN A 648 41.36 -15.39 2.88
N VAL A 649 40.18 -15.79 3.36
CA VAL A 649 38.99 -14.94 3.42
C VAL A 649 38.81 -14.43 4.84
N TYR A 650 38.65 -13.12 5.00
CA TYR A 650 38.47 -12.50 6.31
C TYR A 650 37.17 -12.98 6.98
N LYS A 651 37.28 -13.38 8.24
CA LYS A 651 36.16 -13.88 9.04
C LYS A 651 35.21 -12.75 9.41
N GLN A 652 33.92 -12.92 9.12
CA GLN A 652 32.91 -11.98 9.60
C GLN A 652 32.85 -11.96 11.13
N GLY A 653 32.64 -10.77 11.70
CA GLY A 653 32.61 -10.58 13.15
C GLY A 653 33.97 -10.73 13.86
N SER A 654 35.07 -10.75 13.12
CA SER A 654 36.43 -10.77 13.67
C SER A 654 36.67 -9.64 14.69
N SER A 655 37.56 -9.89 15.65
CA SER A 655 37.84 -8.97 16.76
C SER A 655 38.63 -7.72 16.36
N GLU A 656 39.33 -7.75 15.22
CA GLU A 656 40.05 -6.57 14.73
C GLU A 656 39.09 -5.51 14.18
N ILE A 657 38.21 -5.90 13.26
CA ILE A 657 37.16 -5.05 12.74
C ILE A 657 35.92 -5.88 12.44
N LYS A 658 34.79 -5.46 13.01
CA LYS A 658 33.52 -6.18 12.87
C LYS A 658 32.81 -5.77 11.60
N LEU A 659 33.05 -6.52 10.53
CA LEU A 659 32.40 -6.31 9.24
C LEU A 659 31.17 -7.23 9.07
N THR A 660 30.11 -6.68 8.50
CA THR A 660 28.81 -7.31 8.26
C THR A 660 28.48 -7.33 6.77
N TYR A 661 28.71 -6.20 6.09
CA TYR A 661 28.33 -5.96 4.69
C TYR A 661 29.52 -6.02 3.74
N THR A 662 30.75 -5.93 4.25
CA THR A 662 31.98 -6.09 3.47
C THR A 662 32.88 -7.19 4.05
N SER A 663 33.73 -7.73 3.20
CA SER A 663 34.84 -8.61 3.55
C SER A 663 35.93 -8.49 2.49
N PHE A 664 37.01 -9.25 2.63
CA PHE A 664 38.07 -9.28 1.65
C PHE A 664 38.77 -10.64 1.64
N ALA A 665 39.40 -10.95 0.51
CA ALA A 665 40.26 -12.11 0.34
C ALA A 665 41.69 -11.68 0.00
N ARG A 666 42.66 -12.36 0.61
CA ARG A 666 44.05 -12.40 0.15
C ARG A 666 44.27 -13.70 -0.61
N ILE A 667 44.78 -13.64 -1.83
CA ILE A 667 45.00 -14.81 -2.68
C ILE A 667 46.44 -14.78 -3.17
N THR A 668 47.16 -15.88 -3.00
CA THR A 668 48.58 -15.98 -3.32
C THR A 668 48.84 -17.14 -4.26
N THR A 669 49.67 -16.91 -5.28
CA THR A 669 50.18 -17.95 -6.18
C THR A 669 51.64 -17.67 -6.54
N PRO A 670 52.46 -18.72 -6.70
CA PRO A 670 53.71 -18.63 -7.44
C PRO A 670 53.41 -18.51 -8.94
N ILE A 671 54.18 -17.71 -9.67
CA ILE A 671 54.29 -17.71 -11.13
C ILE A 671 55.64 -18.32 -11.49
N VAL A 672 55.60 -19.37 -12.30
CA VAL A 672 56.79 -20.00 -12.89
C VAL A 672 56.94 -19.46 -14.31
N ASN A 673 57.89 -18.54 -14.53
CA ASN A 673 58.12 -17.96 -15.86
C ASN A 673 58.79 -18.95 -16.85
N LYS A 674 59.61 -19.89 -16.35
CA LYS A 674 60.25 -21.00 -17.08
C LYS A 674 60.57 -22.16 -16.12
N PRO A 675 60.61 -23.42 -16.58
CA PRO A 675 61.14 -24.53 -15.79
C PRO A 675 62.56 -24.20 -15.30
N GLY A 676 62.80 -24.25 -13.98
CA GLY A 676 64.11 -24.00 -13.36
C GLY A 676 64.46 -22.55 -12.99
N VAL A 677 63.56 -21.58 -13.20
CA VAL A 677 63.76 -20.18 -12.77
C VAL A 677 62.94 -19.88 -11.50
N VAL A 678 63.49 -19.04 -10.61
CA VAL A 678 62.87 -18.61 -9.34
C VAL A 678 61.42 -18.15 -9.55
N SER A 679 60.52 -18.69 -8.73
CA SER A 679 59.11 -18.33 -8.69
C SER A 679 58.93 -16.86 -8.31
N LYS A 680 58.07 -16.13 -9.04
CA LYS A 680 57.52 -14.84 -8.57
C LYS A 680 56.29 -15.15 -7.72
N ASP A 681 56.21 -14.65 -6.49
CA ASP A 681 54.95 -14.72 -5.76
C ASP A 681 54.07 -13.53 -6.12
N VAL A 682 52.80 -13.80 -6.38
CA VAL A 682 51.78 -12.78 -6.65
C VAL A 682 50.74 -12.78 -5.56
N PHE A 683 50.45 -11.60 -5.04
CA PHE A 683 49.50 -11.37 -3.96
C PHE A 683 48.34 -10.56 -4.50
N TYR A 684 47.15 -11.14 -4.50
CA TYR A 684 45.91 -10.47 -4.86
C TYR A 684 45.14 -10.12 -3.59
N TRP A 685 44.59 -8.92 -3.58
CA TRP A 685 43.73 -8.41 -2.54
C TRP A 685 42.39 -8.03 -3.14
N VAL A 686 41.33 -8.68 -2.69
CA VAL A 686 40.00 -8.62 -3.30
C VAL A 686 38.98 -8.18 -2.25
N PRO A 687 38.65 -6.88 -2.14
CA PRO A 687 37.56 -6.41 -1.29
C PRO A 687 36.22 -6.67 -1.98
N PHE A 688 35.23 -7.20 -1.25
CA PHE A 688 33.91 -7.51 -1.78
C PHE A 688 32.81 -7.28 -0.74
N GLY A 689 31.58 -7.05 -1.18
CA GLY A 689 30.47 -6.87 -0.26
C GLY A 689 29.18 -6.37 -0.90
N SER A 690 28.19 -6.17 -0.06
CA SER A 690 26.87 -5.63 -0.39
C SER A 690 26.96 -4.11 -0.55
N GLU A 691 27.26 -3.67 -1.78
CA GLU A 691 27.42 -2.26 -2.13
C GLU A 691 26.17 -1.44 -1.75
N THR A 692 26.37 -0.24 -1.22
CA THR A 692 25.29 0.67 -0.85
C THR A 692 24.57 1.16 -2.11
N SER A 693 23.26 0.92 -2.23
CA SER A 693 22.48 1.46 -3.36
C SER A 693 22.56 2.98 -3.40
N ALA A 694 22.51 3.56 -4.60
CA ALA A 694 22.44 5.02 -4.79
C ALA A 694 21.23 5.67 -4.08
N THR A 695 20.15 4.92 -3.84
CA THR A 695 18.97 5.39 -3.07
C THR A 695 19.22 5.45 -1.56
N MET A 696 20.18 4.67 -1.05
CA MET A 696 20.57 4.62 0.36
C MET A 696 21.87 5.37 0.66
N MET A 697 22.56 5.89 -0.37
CA MET A 697 23.73 6.73 -0.14
C MET A 697 23.31 8.01 0.59
N PRO A 698 23.97 8.35 1.72
CA PRO A 698 23.73 9.64 2.36
C PRO A 698 24.05 10.77 1.37
N ARG A 699 23.18 11.79 1.31
CA ARG A 699 23.36 12.97 0.45
C ARG A 699 23.74 14.23 1.21
N THR A 700 23.55 14.21 2.53
CA THR A 700 23.87 15.31 3.43
C THR A 700 24.63 14.79 4.65
N GLY A 701 25.24 15.71 5.40
CA GLY A 701 25.94 15.39 6.64
C GLY A 701 27.34 14.81 6.44
N LYS A 702 27.96 14.46 7.58
CA LYS A 702 29.33 13.95 7.66
C LYS A 702 29.34 12.60 8.40
N ALA A 703 30.30 11.75 8.07
CA ALA A 703 30.56 10.49 8.75
C ALA A 703 32.05 10.30 9.00
N THR A 704 32.38 9.55 10.06
CA THR A 704 33.75 9.09 10.32
C THR A 704 33.75 7.57 10.38
N TYR A 705 34.74 6.95 9.76
CA TYR A 705 34.95 5.49 9.77
C TYR A 705 36.27 5.18 10.46
N LEU A 706 36.27 4.12 11.26
CA LEU A 706 37.49 3.50 11.78
C LEU A 706 37.95 2.46 10.77
N LEU A 707 39.23 2.53 10.37
CA LEU A 707 39.78 1.71 9.30
C LEU A 707 40.77 0.68 9.84
N ALA A 708 40.72 -0.53 9.30
CA ALA A 708 41.78 -1.51 9.33
C ALA A 708 42.43 -1.60 7.94
N VAL A 709 43.75 -1.69 7.91
CA VAL A 709 44.54 -1.78 6.68
C VAL A 709 45.35 -3.07 6.68
N ARG A 710 45.34 -3.77 5.55
CA ARG A 710 46.09 -5.01 5.32
C ARG A 710 46.64 -5.03 3.90
N GLY A 711 47.84 -5.54 3.71
CA GLY A 711 48.46 -5.60 2.39
C GLY A 711 49.76 -6.38 2.37
N ASP A 712 50.42 -6.33 1.22
CA ASP A 712 51.75 -6.84 1.01
C ASP A 712 52.59 -5.73 0.35
N ALA A 713 53.87 -5.64 0.72
CA ALA A 713 54.80 -4.66 0.18
C ALA A 713 56.19 -5.25 -0.03
N VAL A 714 57.04 -4.51 -0.74
CA VAL A 714 58.43 -4.84 -1.00
C VAL A 714 59.31 -3.73 -0.49
N LEU A 715 60.27 -4.09 0.35
CA LEU A 715 61.34 -3.22 0.79
C LEU A 715 62.55 -3.34 -0.15
N TYR A 716 62.93 -2.24 -0.77
CA TYR A 716 64.07 -2.20 -1.69
C TYR A 716 65.39 -2.13 -0.92
N SER A 717 65.83 -3.26 -0.36
CA SER A 717 67.18 -3.49 0.20
C SER A 717 68.07 -4.26 -0.80
N VAL A 718 69.33 -4.55 -0.42
CA VAL A 718 70.25 -5.38 -1.22
C VAL A 718 69.66 -6.77 -1.54
N LYS A 719 68.69 -7.26 -0.74
CA LYS A 719 68.06 -8.58 -0.91
C LYS A 719 66.57 -8.56 -1.27
N ARG A 720 65.92 -7.39 -1.43
CA ARG A 720 64.47 -7.22 -1.69
C ARG A 720 63.59 -8.07 -0.77
N GLU A 721 63.20 -7.48 0.36
CA GLU A 721 62.45 -8.19 1.40
C GLU A 721 60.94 -7.98 1.25
N HIS A 722 60.18 -9.06 1.40
CA HIS A 722 58.72 -9.00 1.50
C HIS A 722 58.31 -8.40 2.86
N LEU A 723 57.25 -7.61 2.85
CA LEU A 723 56.65 -7.00 4.03
C LEU A 723 55.15 -7.33 4.08
N ALA A 724 54.71 -8.01 5.13
CA ALA A 724 53.30 -8.07 5.48
C ALA A 724 52.85 -6.70 6.04
N VAL A 725 51.99 -5.99 5.32
CA VAL A 725 51.50 -4.66 5.70
C VAL A 725 50.29 -4.77 6.61
N SER A 726 50.32 -4.03 7.71
CA SER A 726 49.19 -3.83 8.60
C SER A 726 49.11 -2.37 9.04
N GLY A 727 47.92 -1.93 9.45
CA GLY A 727 47.74 -0.59 9.95
C GLY A 727 46.32 -0.28 10.36
N THR A 728 46.14 0.93 10.86
CA THR A 728 44.84 1.49 11.23
C THR A 728 44.67 2.86 10.59
N GLY A 729 43.45 3.36 10.54
CA GLY A 729 43.20 4.69 10.00
C GLY A 729 41.83 5.23 10.33
N THR A 730 41.56 6.41 9.78
CA THR A 730 40.24 7.05 9.82
C THR A 730 39.87 7.55 8.43
N MET A 731 38.60 7.41 8.05
CA MET A 731 38.04 8.10 6.88
C MET A 731 37.01 9.10 7.38
N ALA A 732 37.16 10.37 7.02
CA ALA A 732 36.13 11.39 7.20
C ALA A 732 35.44 11.62 5.86
N ALA A 733 34.16 11.30 5.76
CA ALA A 733 33.33 11.49 4.57
C ALA A 733 32.38 12.67 4.79
N ASN A 734 32.32 13.59 3.83
CA ASN A 734 31.32 14.65 3.77
C ASN A 734 30.44 14.43 2.55
N PHE A 735 29.24 13.92 2.78
CA PHE A 735 28.31 13.55 1.72
C PHE A 735 27.68 14.77 1.06
N ALA A 736 27.53 15.88 1.79
CA ALA A 736 27.01 17.13 1.25
C ALA A 736 27.95 17.73 0.20
N THR A 737 29.27 17.67 0.44
CA THR A 737 30.27 18.19 -0.51
C THR A 737 30.88 17.12 -1.41
N GLN A 738 30.45 15.85 -1.27
CA GLN A 738 31.00 14.70 -1.98
C GLN A 738 32.53 14.58 -1.88
N GLN A 739 33.08 14.92 -0.72
CA GLN A 739 34.52 14.89 -0.45
C GLN A 739 34.83 13.95 0.70
N LEU A 740 36.05 13.42 0.71
CA LEU A 740 36.54 12.62 1.83
C LEU A 740 38.01 12.90 2.12
N THR A 741 38.42 12.52 3.33
CA THR A 741 39.83 12.46 3.73
C THR A 741 40.08 11.11 4.38
N ILE A 742 41.09 10.38 3.91
CA ILE A 742 41.54 9.11 4.52
C ILE A 742 42.89 9.35 5.15
N THR A 743 43.07 8.91 6.38
CA THR A 743 44.36 8.95 7.07
C THR A 743 44.70 7.55 7.55
N THR A 744 45.86 7.03 7.16
CA THR A 744 46.34 5.71 7.57
C THR A 744 47.65 5.84 8.34
N ASN A 745 47.91 4.88 9.23
CA ASN A 745 49.20 4.65 9.88
C ASN A 745 49.62 3.22 9.61
N LEU A 746 50.70 3.05 8.85
CA LEU A 746 51.10 1.77 8.29
C LEU A 746 52.42 1.26 8.88
N THR A 747 52.49 -0.06 9.04
CA THR A 747 53.68 -0.82 9.43
C THR A 747 53.81 -2.04 8.54
N GLY A 748 55.04 -2.38 8.14
CA GLY A 748 55.38 -3.61 7.44
C GLY A 748 56.12 -4.55 8.39
N THR A 749 55.90 -5.85 8.28
CA THR A 749 56.68 -6.86 9.01
C THR A 749 57.40 -7.76 8.02
N THR A 750 58.72 -7.89 8.14
CA THR A 750 59.50 -8.79 7.30
C THR A 750 59.21 -10.25 7.64
N ASP A 751 59.55 -11.18 6.75
CA ASP A 751 59.42 -12.62 7.02
C ASP A 751 60.27 -13.08 8.23
N GLY A 752 61.32 -12.31 8.58
CA GLY A 752 62.13 -12.49 9.79
C GLY A 752 61.56 -11.82 11.05
N ALA A 753 60.32 -11.33 11.01
CA ALA A 753 59.61 -10.65 12.09
C ALA A 753 60.14 -9.25 12.49
N GLU A 754 60.92 -8.59 11.64
CA GLU A 754 61.32 -7.20 11.87
C GLU A 754 60.21 -6.23 11.47
N VAL A 755 59.95 -5.22 12.30
CA VAL A 755 58.90 -4.22 12.06
C VAL A 755 59.47 -2.95 11.44
N VAL A 756 58.97 -2.60 10.25
CA VAL A 756 59.32 -1.40 9.49
C VAL A 756 58.18 -0.38 9.58
N LYS A 757 58.47 0.84 10.03
CA LYS A 757 57.50 1.93 10.05
C LYS A 757 57.31 2.48 8.64
N LEU A 758 56.13 2.28 8.06
CA LEU A 758 55.78 2.79 6.73
C LEU A 758 55.21 4.21 6.79
N GLY A 759 54.74 4.62 7.96
CA GLY A 759 54.41 6.01 8.27
C GLY A 759 52.93 6.35 8.09
N LYS A 760 52.64 7.64 8.23
CA LYS A 760 51.30 8.20 8.15
C LYS A 760 51.05 8.80 6.76
N ILE A 761 49.94 8.44 6.14
CA ILE A 761 49.54 8.97 4.84
C ILE A 761 48.17 9.61 4.97
N THR A 762 47.97 10.77 4.35
CA THR A 762 46.67 11.43 4.26
C THR A 762 46.30 11.62 2.80
N TYR A 763 45.17 11.04 2.41
CA TYR A 763 44.62 11.09 1.06
C TYR A 763 43.48 12.10 1.04
N GLY A 764 43.54 13.04 0.10
CA GLY A 764 42.37 13.83 -0.31
C GLY A 764 41.58 13.04 -1.35
N GLY A 765 40.26 13.01 -1.22
CA GLY A 765 39.42 12.18 -2.08
C GLY A 765 38.03 12.73 -2.36
N TRP A 766 37.30 11.96 -3.15
CA TRP A 766 35.97 12.25 -3.68
C TRP A 766 35.02 11.08 -3.44
N ILE A 767 33.72 11.38 -3.49
CA ILE A 767 32.61 10.42 -3.42
C ILE A 767 31.77 10.57 -4.69
N GLN A 768 31.45 9.47 -5.36
CA GLN A 768 30.53 9.46 -6.51
C GLN A 768 29.62 8.25 -6.43
N GLY A 769 28.34 8.48 -6.13
CA GLY A 769 27.44 7.37 -5.77
C GLY A 769 27.99 6.62 -4.57
N ALA A 770 28.08 5.29 -4.65
CA ALA A 770 28.73 4.46 -3.63
C ALA A 770 30.24 4.34 -3.81
N GLU A 771 30.79 4.78 -4.94
CA GLU A 771 32.22 4.74 -5.21
C GLU A 771 32.92 5.89 -4.48
N TRP A 772 34.14 5.62 -4.05
CA TRP A 772 35.03 6.64 -3.51
C TRP A 772 36.46 6.42 -4.00
N GLY A 773 37.21 7.52 -4.08
CA GLY A 773 38.60 7.48 -4.51
C GLY A 773 39.41 8.63 -3.94
N GLY A 774 40.73 8.50 -3.95
CA GLY A 774 41.63 9.52 -3.46
C GLY A 774 43.08 9.27 -3.82
N GLY A 775 43.89 10.30 -3.60
CA GLY A 775 45.31 10.26 -3.87
C GLY A 775 46.12 11.06 -2.85
N ALA A 776 47.39 10.73 -2.75
CA ALA A 776 48.38 11.49 -1.99
C ALA A 776 49.71 11.49 -2.74
N THR A 777 50.32 12.66 -2.86
CA THR A 777 51.69 12.82 -3.39
C THR A 777 52.62 13.06 -2.23
N LEU A 778 53.58 12.16 -2.02
CA LEU A 778 54.61 12.26 -0.99
C LEU A 778 55.87 12.92 -1.54
N ALA A 779 56.80 13.27 -0.64
CA ALA A 779 58.09 13.83 -1.01
C ALA A 779 58.84 12.91 -2.01
N GLY A 780 59.46 13.52 -3.03
CA GLY A 780 60.09 12.79 -4.14
C GLY A 780 59.13 12.36 -5.25
N GLY A 781 57.92 12.92 -5.32
CA GLY A 781 56.99 12.72 -6.44
C GLY A 781 56.25 11.37 -6.45
N ARG A 782 56.27 10.64 -5.33
CA ARG A 782 55.62 9.32 -5.24
C ARG A 782 54.12 9.47 -5.08
N SER A 783 53.38 8.87 -6.01
CA SER A 783 51.92 8.85 -6.00
C SER A 783 51.39 7.63 -5.25
N ASN A 784 50.47 7.87 -4.34
CA ASN A 784 49.72 6.86 -3.61
C ASN A 784 48.25 7.02 -3.96
N THR A 785 47.53 5.92 -4.16
CA THR A 785 46.11 5.96 -4.53
C THR A 785 45.30 5.04 -3.63
N VAL A 786 44.04 5.41 -3.45
CA VAL A 786 43.03 4.62 -2.74
C VAL A 786 41.73 4.67 -3.53
N ARG A 787 41.03 3.54 -3.65
CA ARG A 787 39.71 3.46 -4.28
C ARG A 787 38.87 2.37 -3.65
N GLY A 788 37.56 2.57 -3.58
CA GLY A 788 36.66 1.57 -3.03
C GLY A 788 35.20 1.93 -3.15
N TYR A 789 34.37 1.27 -2.35
CA TYR A 789 32.94 1.48 -2.26
C TYR A 789 32.47 1.62 -0.81
N PHE A 790 31.30 2.23 -0.63
CA PHE A 790 30.51 2.17 0.59
C PHE A 790 29.64 0.90 0.57
N PHE A 791 29.54 0.22 1.69
CA PHE A 791 28.81 -1.04 1.85
C PHE A 791 27.75 -0.94 2.94
N GLY A 792 26.67 -1.70 2.76
CA GLY A 792 25.59 -1.82 3.73
C GLY A 792 24.58 -0.67 3.69
N LEU A 793 23.71 -0.66 4.69
CA LEU A 793 22.71 0.39 4.87
C LEU A 793 23.35 1.74 5.19
N ASP A 794 22.88 2.83 4.57
CA ASP A 794 23.33 4.20 4.83
C ASP A 794 24.86 4.37 4.85
N ALA A 795 25.56 3.62 3.99
CA ALA A 795 27.01 3.58 3.94
C ALA A 795 27.66 3.21 5.29
N ARG A 796 27.16 2.20 6.00
CA ARG A 796 27.66 1.77 7.32
C ARG A 796 29.10 1.25 7.31
N GLU A 797 29.54 0.69 6.21
CA GLU A 797 30.88 0.14 6.05
C GLU A 797 31.56 0.73 4.81
N VAL A 798 32.89 0.67 4.79
CA VAL A 798 33.71 1.04 3.63
C VAL A 798 34.68 -0.08 3.34
N GLY A 799 34.99 -0.29 2.07
CA GLY A 799 35.96 -1.28 1.63
C GLY A 799 36.57 -0.88 0.31
N GLY A 800 37.87 -1.08 0.16
CA GLY A 800 38.59 -0.66 -1.02
C GLY A 800 40.01 -1.18 -1.04
N ASN A 801 40.76 -0.75 -2.05
CA ASN A 801 42.16 -1.05 -2.21
C ASN A 801 43.03 0.21 -2.05
N PHE A 802 44.33 -0.01 -1.87
CA PHE A 802 45.34 1.04 -1.90
C PHE A 802 46.56 0.61 -2.69
N ILE A 803 47.22 1.57 -3.32
CA ILE A 803 48.59 1.45 -3.82
C ILE A 803 49.46 2.39 -3.01
N TYR A 804 50.55 1.84 -2.51
CA TYR A 804 51.52 2.50 -1.64
C TYR A 804 52.89 2.61 -2.32
N SER A 805 53.50 3.78 -2.25
CA SER A 805 54.90 4.01 -2.60
C SER A 805 55.48 5.14 -1.75
N ASN A 806 56.58 4.87 -1.04
CA ASN A 806 57.25 5.85 -0.19
C ASN A 806 58.75 5.56 -0.01
N LEU A 807 59.49 6.52 0.55
CA LEU A 807 60.78 6.26 1.20
C LEU A 807 60.56 6.08 2.70
N VAL A 808 61.14 5.02 3.25
CA VAL A 808 61.15 4.74 4.68
C VAL A 808 62.59 4.66 5.18
N ASP A 809 62.82 5.03 6.43
CA ASP A 809 64.10 4.74 7.06
C ASP A 809 64.14 3.25 7.45
N TYR A 810 65.14 2.54 6.93
CA TYR A 810 65.43 1.15 7.27
C TYR A 810 66.93 0.98 7.45
N ALA A 811 67.32 0.55 8.64
CA ALA A 811 68.72 0.43 9.07
C ALA A 811 69.56 1.71 8.87
N GLY A 812 68.94 2.90 9.03
CA GLY A 812 69.61 4.20 8.90
C GLY A 812 69.73 4.72 7.47
N PHE A 813 69.04 4.09 6.50
CA PHE A 813 69.05 4.48 5.10
C PHE A 813 67.62 4.70 4.59
N ALA A 814 67.43 5.72 3.75
CA ALA A 814 66.19 5.91 3.01
C ALA A 814 66.06 4.79 1.96
N ARG A 815 65.09 3.89 2.16
CA ARG A 815 64.78 2.77 1.27
C ARG A 815 63.40 2.97 0.67
N GLU A 816 63.28 2.65 -0.61
CA GLU A 816 61.97 2.64 -1.24
C GLU A 816 61.16 1.47 -0.70
N VAL A 817 59.85 1.69 -0.55
CA VAL A 817 58.87 0.64 -0.33
C VAL A 817 57.72 0.87 -1.30
N ALA A 818 57.31 -0.19 -1.98
CA ALA A 818 56.11 -0.20 -2.80
C ALA A 818 55.21 -1.36 -2.36
N GLY A 819 53.90 -1.12 -2.29
CA GLY A 819 52.97 -2.09 -1.75
C GLY A 819 51.55 -1.88 -2.22
N THR A 820 50.70 -2.83 -1.88
CA THR A 820 49.28 -2.79 -2.17
C THR A 820 48.49 -3.59 -1.14
N GLY A 821 47.20 -3.34 -1.02
CA GLY A 821 46.33 -4.09 -0.14
C GLY A 821 44.91 -3.56 -0.11
N VAL A 822 44.22 -3.85 0.98
CA VAL A 822 42.86 -3.41 1.28
C VAL A 822 42.81 -2.41 2.43
N ILE A 823 41.82 -1.52 2.33
CA ILE A 823 41.33 -0.67 3.42
C ILE A 823 39.88 -1.04 3.65
N VAL A 824 39.52 -1.41 4.87
CA VAL A 824 38.14 -1.69 5.27
C VAL A 824 37.79 -0.96 6.55
N GLY A 825 36.53 -0.61 6.74
CA GLY A 825 36.13 0.26 7.84
C GLY A 825 34.67 0.18 8.23
N THR A 826 34.39 0.53 9.48
CA THR A 826 33.03 0.68 10.03
C THR A 826 32.78 2.11 10.43
N ARG A 827 31.58 2.62 10.14
CA ARG A 827 31.14 3.95 10.55
C ARG A 827 31.06 4.04 12.08
N LYS A 828 31.53 5.16 12.64
CA LYS A 828 31.51 5.49 14.07
C LYS A 828 30.25 6.26 14.45
#